data_AF-A0A2V9WHJ3-F1
#
_entry.id   AF-A0A2V9WHJ3-F1
#
_cell.length_a   1.000
_cell.length_b   1.000
_cell.length_c   1.000
_cell.angle_alpha   90.00
_cell.angle_beta   90.00
_cell.angle_gamma   90.00
#
_symmetry.space_group_name_H-M   'P 1'
#
loop_
_entity.id
_entity.type
_entity.pdbx_description
1 polymer ?
#
loop_
_entity_poly.entity_id
_entity_poly.type
_entity_poly.pdbx_seq_one_letter_code
_entity_poly.pdbx_strand_id
1 'polypeptide(L)'
;MCKALFMHPDRPNTHRLFLASCLTLFAELAIIRWLSTEVRIFAYAKNLALLLCFLGFGVGCALAPKRVYWWRSIQAILAVILLVRNPWAPRLLEGLSQTLGAGQDIAIWSTGTIRNWPNILLDAVIVGVFFFFLTTIFIPLGQLVSQELDSAPDRLRAYSWNLGASLFGIMLFSFVSFRALSPVFWFGLVLLGFALLQANWRRRFAVASLIVPAVLLLHEKATTDHFTIWTPYQQIDIQRYYFKNREWLATLVNVNHVGYQMIINLSSEFLNRHPGLLQQPADESPYNLPFRFTVANPSVLVVGAGTGNDVAAAVRGNSKSIDAVEIDPAILNLGRTHPERPYESSTVSAHLTDARAFMKRTAKHYDLVLMGLLDSHTQQSEYANMRIDNYVYTEESLREARDLLSPNGTLFLKFQVDRLWLGRRLYMLLTRVFGKPPVVFLAESSYGAGATCFVISASEEVENSIARDPGLKTFVERQKRTFDSAPPIPITTDDWPYLYQEKKSIPAVFLTLSTLVLLLAFYYRRSISTSHVRQSSLFFFAMGAGFMLLETQIVSRLALFFGTTWQVNSVAIAAVLTALVVANIVMDKYSQRFNRWWILVGLQIALISIYLVRFARIPGSTLAVGSLAAGLFAVPVFFAGLLFAREFRSTPSPSAALAANVLGAVVGGLMENLSLVVGLKALLLIAALFYLVAGIGLRDAATSESTILNSTSEREPDTVADSV
;
A
#
# COMPACT_ATOMS: atom_id res chain seq x y z
N MET A 1 15.21 30.77 48.34
CA MET A 1 14.22 29.87 48.98
C MET A 1 12.84 30.13 48.38
N CYS A 2 12.64 29.76 47.11
CA CYS A 2 11.33 29.79 46.44
C CYS A 2 11.19 28.46 45.71
N LYS A 3 10.13 27.73 46.07
CA LYS A 3 9.81 26.37 45.63
C LYS A 3 9.89 26.24 44.12
N ALA A 4 10.81 25.38 43.68
CA ALA A 4 10.70 24.68 42.42
C ALA A 4 9.39 23.89 42.44
N LEU A 5 8.37 24.39 41.74
CA LEU A 5 7.21 23.61 41.34
C LEU A 5 7.68 22.55 40.33
N PHE A 6 8.26 21.47 40.86
CA PHE A 6 8.10 20.17 40.23
C PHE A 6 6.59 19.94 40.15
N MET A 7 6.04 19.93 38.93
CA MET A 7 4.71 19.39 38.69
C MET A 7 4.69 17.99 39.31
N HIS A 8 3.86 17.80 40.33
CA HIS A 8 3.49 16.46 40.79
C HIS A 8 2.98 15.65 39.58
N PRO A 9 3.16 14.32 39.56
CA PRO A 9 2.55 13.49 38.54
C PRO A 9 1.03 13.50 38.80
N ASP A 10 0.34 14.39 38.08
CA ASP A 10 -1.11 14.45 38.07
C ASP A 10 -1.66 13.08 37.63
N ARG A 11 -2.81 12.72 38.19
CA ARG A 11 -3.51 11.44 37.93
C ARG A 11 -3.57 11.15 36.42
N PRO A 12 -3.43 9.87 36.01
CA PRO A 12 -3.47 9.49 34.60
C PRO A 12 -4.74 10.04 33.94
N ASN A 13 -4.57 10.81 32.87
CA ASN A 13 -5.69 11.39 32.16
C ASN A 13 -6.07 10.46 31.01
N THR A 14 -6.91 9.47 31.32
CA THR A 14 -7.38 8.47 30.35
C THR A 14 -7.98 9.10 29.09
N HIS A 15 -8.65 10.25 29.21
CA HIS A 15 -9.19 10.97 28.04
C HIS A 15 -8.09 11.52 27.14
N ARG A 16 -7.00 12.03 27.73
CA ARG A 16 -5.85 12.53 26.97
C ARG A 16 -5.10 11.41 26.28
N LEU A 17 -4.90 10.28 26.96
CA LEU A 17 -4.35 9.06 26.35
C LEU A 17 -5.23 8.61 25.18
N PHE A 18 -6.53 8.46 25.41
CA PHE A 18 -7.49 8.05 24.38
C PHE A 18 -7.45 8.98 23.16
N LEU A 19 -7.53 10.29 23.37
CA LEU A 19 -7.50 11.26 22.28
C LEU A 19 -6.17 11.23 21.53
N ALA A 20 -5.03 11.18 22.24
CA ALA A 20 -3.71 11.14 21.61
C ALA A 20 -3.51 9.85 20.79
N SER A 21 -3.88 8.70 21.32
CA SER A 21 -3.77 7.40 20.65
C SER A 21 -4.69 7.29 19.44
N CYS A 22 -5.95 7.73 19.56
CA CYS A 22 -6.89 7.82 18.44
C CYS A 22 -6.37 8.75 17.34
N LEU A 23 -5.90 9.94 17.74
CA LEU A 23 -5.42 10.95 16.80
C LEU A 23 -4.13 10.51 16.09
N THR A 24 -3.24 9.81 16.80
CA THR A 24 -2.01 9.26 16.22
C THR A 24 -2.34 8.37 15.05
N LEU A 25 -3.19 7.37 15.25
CA LEU A 25 -3.49 6.42 14.18
C LEU A 25 -4.35 7.03 13.08
N PHE A 26 -5.30 7.91 13.42
CA PHE A 26 -6.05 8.66 12.41
C PHE A 26 -5.15 9.53 11.53
N ALA A 27 -4.22 10.28 12.14
CA ALA A 27 -3.30 11.16 11.41
C ALA A 27 -2.31 10.36 10.55
N GLU A 28 -1.83 9.23 11.05
CA GLU A 28 -0.98 8.30 10.30
C GLU A 28 -1.67 7.84 9.01
N LEU A 29 -2.88 7.28 9.12
CA LEU A 29 -3.65 6.79 7.97
C LEU A 29 -3.97 7.92 6.98
N ALA A 30 -4.35 9.10 7.48
CA ALA A 30 -4.63 10.27 6.66
C ALA A 30 -3.41 10.75 5.88
N ILE A 31 -2.24 10.79 6.52
CA ILE A 31 -0.98 11.19 5.89
C ILE A 31 -0.55 10.15 4.86
N ILE A 32 -0.59 8.85 5.20
CA ILE A 32 -0.24 7.78 4.24
C ILE A 32 -1.12 7.88 2.99
N ARG A 33 -2.44 8.01 3.16
CA ARG A 33 -3.40 8.12 2.04
C ARG A 33 -3.21 9.34 1.17
N TRP A 34 -3.00 10.48 1.81
CA TRP A 34 -2.87 11.72 1.09
C TRP A 34 -1.54 11.77 0.34
N LEU A 35 -0.44 11.37 0.98
CA LEU A 35 0.88 11.34 0.33
C LEU A 35 0.97 10.31 -0.78
N SER A 36 0.34 9.13 -0.64
CA SER A 36 0.32 8.13 -1.71
C SER A 36 -0.42 8.60 -2.97
N THR A 37 -1.27 9.63 -2.83
CA THR A 37 -2.04 10.22 -3.91
C THR A 37 -1.33 11.42 -4.52
N GLU A 38 -0.88 12.37 -3.69
CA GLU A 38 -0.33 13.64 -4.15
C GLU A 38 1.16 13.58 -4.49
N VAL A 39 1.91 12.67 -3.86
CA VAL A 39 3.37 12.62 -3.96
C VAL A 39 3.81 11.28 -4.55
N ARG A 40 4.20 11.33 -5.82
CA ARG A 40 4.46 10.15 -6.63
C ARG A 40 5.52 9.18 -6.08
N ILE A 41 6.52 9.67 -5.34
CA ILE A 41 7.51 8.79 -4.69
C ILE A 41 6.87 7.88 -3.63
N PHE A 42 5.88 8.41 -2.89
CA PHE A 42 5.12 7.64 -1.92
C PHE A 42 4.13 6.70 -2.59
N ALA A 43 3.75 6.92 -3.84
CA ALA A 43 2.96 5.95 -4.59
C ALA A 43 3.76 4.67 -4.92
N TYR A 44 5.10 4.75 -5.05
CA TYR A 44 5.98 3.60 -5.33
C TYR A 44 6.62 2.95 -4.10
N ALA A 45 6.85 3.73 -3.04
CA ALA A 45 7.37 3.26 -1.76
C ALA A 45 6.33 3.52 -0.67
N LYS A 46 5.16 2.87 -0.76
CA LYS A 46 4.01 3.21 0.11
C LYS A 46 4.30 2.98 1.60
N ASN A 47 5.12 1.98 1.93
CA ASN A 47 5.53 1.72 3.31
C ASN A 47 6.36 2.87 3.92
N LEU A 48 6.97 3.73 3.09
CA LEU A 48 7.83 4.82 3.55
C LEU A 48 7.10 5.84 4.43
N ALA A 49 5.87 6.21 4.09
CA ALA A 49 5.09 7.16 4.89
C ALA A 49 4.83 6.59 6.29
N LEU A 50 4.47 5.31 6.37
CA LEU A 50 4.28 4.59 7.62
C LEU A 50 5.58 4.56 8.45
N LEU A 51 6.73 4.26 7.82
CA LEU A 51 8.02 4.26 8.50
C LEU A 51 8.42 5.63 9.06
N LEU A 52 8.07 6.72 8.37
CA LEU A 52 8.31 8.08 8.86
C LEU A 52 7.38 8.45 10.01
N CYS A 53 6.11 8.02 9.96
CA CYS A 53 5.18 8.18 11.08
C CYS A 53 5.68 7.43 12.31
N PHE A 54 6.08 6.16 12.15
CA PHE A 54 6.65 5.33 13.21
C PHE A 54 7.98 5.89 13.74
N LEU A 55 8.88 6.36 12.87
CA LEU A 55 10.13 6.99 13.31
C LEU A 55 9.85 8.23 14.16
N GLY A 56 8.94 9.10 13.71
CA GLY A 56 8.51 10.28 14.47
C GLY A 56 7.89 9.92 15.81
N PHE A 57 6.95 8.98 15.83
CA PHE A 57 6.27 8.52 17.03
C PHE A 57 7.23 7.82 18.01
N GLY A 58 8.10 6.93 17.53
CA GLY A 58 9.09 6.20 18.33
C GLY A 58 10.16 7.13 18.93
N VAL A 59 10.62 8.13 18.17
CA VAL A 59 11.46 9.22 18.71
C VAL A 59 10.70 10.03 19.76
N GLY A 60 9.41 10.31 19.53
CA GLY A 60 8.53 10.92 20.52
C GLY A 60 8.49 10.14 21.83
N CYS A 61 8.29 8.82 21.76
CA CYS A 61 8.30 7.93 22.93
C CYS A 61 9.64 8.01 23.69
N ALA A 62 10.77 8.02 22.97
CA ALA A 62 12.10 8.13 23.57
C ALA A 62 12.35 9.51 24.22
N LEU A 63 11.65 10.56 23.79
CA LEU A 63 11.73 11.92 24.31
C LEU A 63 10.64 12.22 25.34
N ALA A 64 9.88 11.22 25.81
CA ALA A 64 8.80 11.39 26.77
C ALA A 64 9.17 12.19 28.04
N PRO A 65 10.38 12.07 28.62
CA PRO A 65 10.75 12.88 29.79
C PRO A 65 10.88 14.39 29.50
N LYS A 66 10.99 14.79 28.23
CA LYS A 66 11.17 16.19 27.84
C LYS A 66 9.84 16.91 27.66
N ARG A 67 9.87 18.24 27.73
CA ARG A 67 8.71 19.09 27.46
C ARG A 67 8.20 18.90 26.03
N VAL A 68 6.87 18.86 25.88
CA VAL A 68 6.20 18.72 24.59
C VAL A 68 6.08 20.08 23.89
N TYR A 69 6.56 20.16 22.65
CA TYR A 69 6.56 21.39 21.83
C TYR A 69 5.66 21.26 20.60
N TRP A 70 4.35 21.43 20.80
CA TRP A 70 3.33 21.34 19.75
C TRP A 70 3.53 22.26 18.55
N TRP A 71 4.13 23.44 18.76
CA TRP A 71 4.34 24.41 17.68
C TRP A 71 5.18 23.84 16.54
N ARG A 72 6.14 22.94 16.83
CA ARG A 72 6.95 22.30 15.79
C ARG A 72 6.12 21.39 14.88
N SER A 73 5.19 20.62 15.43
CA SER A 73 4.30 19.75 14.63
C SER A 73 3.26 20.54 13.86
N ILE A 74 2.80 21.66 14.42
CA ILE A 74 1.90 22.59 13.71
C ILE A 74 2.62 23.24 12.52
N GLN A 75 3.86 23.70 12.72
CA GLN A 75 4.68 24.22 11.62
C GLN A 75 4.96 23.13 10.58
N ALA A 76 5.26 21.90 11.03
CA ALA A 76 5.54 20.78 10.13
C ALA A 76 4.32 20.38 9.30
N ILE A 77 3.12 20.26 9.89
CA ILE A 77 1.92 19.88 9.14
C ILE A 77 1.54 20.95 8.11
N LEU A 78 1.66 22.24 8.47
CA LEU A 78 1.45 23.34 7.53
C LEU A 78 2.51 23.36 6.42
N ALA A 79 3.79 23.11 6.76
CA ALA A 79 4.86 23.02 5.78
C ALA A 79 4.62 21.87 4.78
N VAL A 80 4.19 20.70 5.25
CA VAL A 80 3.83 19.58 4.37
C VAL A 80 2.64 19.96 3.47
N ILE A 81 1.57 20.56 4.02
CA ILE A 81 0.43 21.04 3.23
C ILE A 81 0.87 22.02 2.13
N LEU A 82 1.71 22.99 2.47
CA LEU A 82 2.23 23.99 1.54
C LEU A 82 3.17 23.39 0.49
N LEU A 83 4.04 22.45 0.86
CA LEU A 83 4.96 21.80 -0.07
C LEU A 83 4.22 20.94 -1.09
N VAL A 84 3.15 20.25 -0.68
CA VAL A 84 2.38 19.36 -1.56
C VAL A 84 1.43 20.14 -2.47
N ARG A 85 0.64 21.07 -1.94
CA ARG A 85 -0.35 21.83 -2.74
C ARG A 85 0.22 23.05 -3.45
N ASN A 86 1.52 23.33 -3.28
CA ASN A 86 2.17 24.58 -3.64
C ASN A 86 1.52 25.29 -4.86
N PRO A 87 0.78 26.39 -4.65
CA PRO A 87 0.03 27.04 -5.72
C PRO A 87 0.94 27.69 -6.78
N TRP A 88 2.21 27.94 -6.44
CA TRP A 88 3.19 28.56 -7.33
C TRP A 88 4.04 27.54 -8.10
N ALA A 89 4.08 26.27 -7.65
CA ALA A 89 4.84 25.21 -8.30
C ALA A 89 4.12 23.85 -8.17
N PRO A 90 2.96 23.67 -8.85
CA PRO A 90 2.09 22.50 -8.67
C PRO A 90 2.70 21.15 -9.08
N ARG A 91 3.89 21.14 -9.71
CA ARG A 91 4.62 19.93 -10.12
C ARG A 91 5.97 19.73 -9.43
N LEU A 92 6.28 20.53 -8.40
CA LEU A 92 7.59 20.47 -7.73
C LEU A 92 7.92 19.06 -7.24
N LEU A 93 6.98 18.39 -6.57
CA LEU A 93 7.18 17.05 -6.02
C LEU A 93 7.02 15.93 -7.08
N GLU A 94 6.31 16.20 -8.17
CA GLU A 94 6.11 15.24 -9.25
C GLU A 94 7.44 14.93 -9.97
N GLY A 95 8.25 15.97 -10.21
CA GLY A 95 9.58 15.87 -10.82
C GLY A 95 10.59 15.08 -9.99
N LEU A 96 10.52 15.15 -8.65
CA LEU A 96 11.46 14.46 -7.74
C LEU A 96 11.44 12.94 -7.93
N SER A 97 10.28 12.37 -8.22
CA SER A 97 10.14 10.92 -8.45
C SER A 97 10.83 10.46 -9.74
N GLN A 98 10.86 11.32 -10.75
CA GLN A 98 11.44 11.01 -12.07
C GLN A 98 12.97 11.05 -12.03
N THR A 99 13.54 11.98 -11.27
CA THR A 99 14.98 12.17 -11.11
C THR A 99 15.60 11.20 -10.13
N LEU A 100 14.97 10.96 -8.97
CA LEU A 100 15.40 9.92 -8.02
C LEU A 100 15.24 8.52 -8.63
N GLY A 101 14.22 8.34 -9.46
CA GLY A 101 13.88 7.13 -10.21
C GLY A 101 14.71 6.84 -11.46
N ALA A 102 15.69 7.68 -11.82
CA ALA A 102 16.47 7.56 -13.06
C ALA A 102 17.42 6.33 -13.15
N GLY A 103 17.11 5.24 -12.45
CA GLY A 103 17.75 3.94 -12.60
C GLY A 103 17.01 3.07 -13.62
N GLN A 104 17.74 2.26 -14.39
CA GLN A 104 17.16 1.39 -15.43
C GLN A 104 16.34 0.21 -14.87
N ASP A 105 16.45 -0.07 -13.57
CA ASP A 105 15.99 -1.31 -12.94
C ASP A 105 14.49 -1.34 -12.58
N ILE A 106 13.81 -0.19 -12.54
CA ILE A 106 12.34 -0.09 -12.36
C ILE A 106 11.73 0.72 -13.51
N ALA A 107 10.66 0.19 -14.11
CA ALA A 107 9.79 0.96 -14.99
C ALA A 107 8.91 1.92 -14.16
N ILE A 108 9.44 3.13 -13.89
CA ILE A 108 8.68 4.27 -13.38
C ILE A 108 8.25 5.11 -14.57
N TRP A 109 6.94 5.24 -14.79
CA TRP A 109 6.38 5.90 -15.97
C TRP A 109 6.91 7.34 -16.11
N SER A 110 7.41 7.71 -17.29
CA SER A 110 8.04 9.02 -17.59
C SER A 110 9.38 9.30 -16.88
N THR A 111 10.17 8.28 -16.54
CA THR A 111 11.58 8.46 -16.11
C THR A 111 12.54 8.60 -17.29
N GLY A 112 13.28 9.72 -17.31
CA GLY A 112 14.40 9.91 -18.22
C GLY A 112 15.52 8.90 -17.96
N THR A 113 16.27 8.53 -19.00
CA THR A 113 17.37 7.56 -18.93
C THR A 113 18.72 8.16 -18.52
N ILE A 114 18.78 9.48 -18.30
CA ILE A 114 20.02 10.22 -18.04
C ILE A 114 20.15 10.53 -16.55
N ARG A 115 21.20 9.99 -15.93
CA ARG A 115 21.52 10.20 -14.51
C ARG A 115 22.25 11.53 -14.33
N ASN A 116 21.57 12.54 -13.76
CA ASN A 116 22.18 13.83 -13.41
C ASN A 116 22.41 13.92 -11.90
N TRP A 117 23.65 13.71 -11.45
CA TRP A 117 24.02 13.62 -10.03
C TRP A 117 23.69 14.88 -9.19
N PRO A 118 23.95 16.11 -9.66
CA PRO A 118 23.51 17.34 -8.99
C PRO A 118 22.00 17.36 -8.69
N ASN A 119 21.17 17.01 -9.67
CA ASN A 119 19.71 16.98 -9.49
C ASN A 119 19.31 15.91 -8.47
N ILE A 120 19.88 14.70 -8.57
CA ILE A 120 19.64 13.62 -7.62
C ILE A 120 19.97 14.05 -6.17
N LEU A 121 21.08 14.75 -5.97
CA LEU A 121 21.48 15.21 -4.63
C LEU A 121 20.54 16.30 -4.11
N LEU A 122 20.16 17.27 -4.96
CA LEU A 122 19.17 18.29 -4.60
C LEU A 122 17.83 17.65 -4.22
N ASP A 123 17.36 16.69 -5.02
CA ASP A 123 16.09 16.01 -4.81
C ASP A 123 16.13 15.15 -3.54
N ALA A 124 17.25 14.49 -3.26
CA ALA A 124 17.46 13.77 -2.00
C ALA A 124 17.42 14.71 -0.79
N VAL A 125 17.96 15.93 -0.89
CA VAL A 125 17.86 16.94 0.17
C VAL A 125 16.42 17.40 0.36
N ILE A 126 15.69 17.70 -0.73
CA ILE A 126 14.28 18.10 -0.66
C ILE A 126 13.43 16.99 0.00
N VAL A 127 13.63 15.74 -0.43
CA VAL A 127 12.97 14.57 0.17
C VAL A 127 13.37 14.38 1.63
N GLY A 128 14.64 14.59 1.98
CA GLY A 128 15.11 14.53 3.37
C GLY A 128 14.47 15.60 4.27
N VAL A 129 14.31 16.84 3.78
CA VAL A 129 13.58 17.91 4.47
C VAL A 129 12.10 17.55 4.63
N PHE A 130 11.50 16.97 3.58
CA PHE A 130 10.12 16.49 3.65
C PHE A 130 9.95 15.40 4.71
N PHE A 131 10.87 14.42 4.78
CA PHE A 131 10.87 13.36 5.78
C PHE A 131 10.99 13.93 7.19
N PHE A 132 11.87 14.92 7.38
CA PHE A 132 12.03 15.60 8.66
C PHE A 132 10.73 16.28 9.13
N PHE A 133 9.98 16.91 8.23
CA PHE A 133 8.68 17.47 8.61
C PHE A 133 7.68 16.38 8.97
N LEU A 134 7.59 15.30 8.18
CA LEU A 134 6.68 14.18 8.48
C LEU A 134 6.96 13.54 9.84
N THR A 135 8.22 13.21 10.15
CA THR A 135 8.59 12.66 11.46
C THR A 135 8.26 13.65 12.59
N THR A 136 8.47 14.95 12.37
CA THR A 136 8.22 16.00 13.37
C THR A 136 6.73 16.12 13.73
N ILE A 137 5.80 15.77 12.84
CA ILE A 137 4.36 15.77 13.14
C ILE A 137 4.04 14.80 14.29
N PHE A 138 4.69 13.63 14.33
CA PHE A 138 4.37 12.54 15.27
C PHE A 138 5.14 12.59 16.59
N ILE A 139 6.20 13.39 16.70
CA ILE A 139 7.03 13.46 17.93
C ILE A 139 6.19 13.84 19.17
N PRO A 140 5.40 14.94 19.19
CA PRO A 140 4.58 15.28 20.34
C PRO A 140 3.52 14.24 20.68
N LEU A 141 2.96 13.57 19.68
CA LEU A 141 1.98 12.50 19.90
C LEU A 141 2.61 11.31 20.62
N GLY A 142 3.78 10.87 20.17
CA GLY A 142 4.57 9.83 20.85
C GLY A 142 4.95 10.22 22.28
N GLN A 143 5.40 11.46 22.49
CA GLN A 143 5.71 11.95 23.84
C GLN A 143 4.49 11.89 24.77
N LEU A 144 3.32 12.33 24.29
CA LEU A 144 2.10 12.34 25.10
C LEU A 144 1.61 10.95 25.46
N VAL A 145 1.52 10.05 24.48
CA VAL A 145 1.10 8.66 24.73
C VAL A 145 2.02 8.02 25.75
N SER A 146 3.34 8.16 25.58
CA SER A 146 4.34 7.64 26.51
C SER A 146 4.27 8.27 27.92
N GLN A 147 4.08 9.59 28.03
CA GLN A 147 3.93 10.27 29.33
C GLN A 147 2.71 9.76 30.12
N GLU A 148 1.58 9.55 29.44
CA GLU A 148 0.37 9.03 30.08
C GLU A 148 0.52 7.54 30.43
N LEU A 149 1.24 6.75 29.63
CA LEU A 149 1.55 5.35 29.93
C LEU A 149 2.50 5.20 31.14
N ASP A 150 3.53 6.04 31.24
CA ASP A 150 4.45 6.04 32.39
C ASP A 150 3.75 6.46 33.69
N SER A 151 2.75 7.35 33.59
CA SER A 151 1.98 7.84 34.74
C SER A 151 0.86 6.89 35.19
N ALA A 152 0.56 5.85 34.40
CA ALA A 152 -0.53 4.95 34.68
C ALA A 152 -0.17 3.91 35.76
N PRO A 153 -1.06 3.64 36.74
CA PRO A 153 -0.82 2.67 37.80
C PRO A 153 -0.79 1.23 37.28
N ASP A 154 -1.61 0.94 36.27
CA ASP A 154 -1.63 -0.35 35.56
C ASP A 154 -1.21 -0.14 34.11
N ARG A 155 0.03 -0.50 33.83
CA ARG A 155 0.68 -0.35 32.52
C ARG A 155 -0.05 -1.15 31.43
N LEU A 156 -0.50 -2.35 31.75
CA LEU A 156 -1.12 -3.24 30.76
C LEU A 156 -2.54 -2.77 30.40
N ARG A 157 -3.29 -2.27 31.40
CA ARG A 157 -4.59 -1.63 31.14
C ARG A 157 -4.45 -0.34 30.36
N ALA A 158 -3.47 0.50 30.69
CA ALA A 158 -3.21 1.74 29.95
C ALA A 158 -2.80 1.44 28.50
N TYR A 159 -1.95 0.43 28.28
CA TYR A 159 -1.61 -0.04 26.94
C TYR A 159 -2.83 -0.59 26.18
N SER A 160 -3.75 -1.27 26.86
CA SER A 160 -5.01 -1.72 26.26
C SER A 160 -5.93 -0.56 25.86
N TRP A 161 -6.00 0.50 26.67
CA TRP A 161 -6.68 1.75 26.30
C TRP A 161 -6.03 2.44 25.10
N ASN A 162 -4.70 2.46 25.04
CA ASN A 162 -3.97 2.96 23.88
C ASN A 162 -4.37 2.19 22.60
N LEU A 163 -4.33 0.84 22.62
CA LEU A 163 -4.72 0.02 21.48
C LEU A 163 -6.21 0.18 21.10
N GLY A 164 -7.11 0.24 22.09
CA GLY A 164 -8.54 0.44 21.85
C GLY A 164 -8.86 1.81 21.26
N ALA A 165 -8.16 2.86 21.70
CA ALA A 165 -8.27 4.20 21.14
C ALA A 165 -7.71 4.27 19.71
N SER A 166 -6.60 3.59 19.44
CA SER A 166 -6.06 3.42 18.08
C SER A 166 -7.08 2.72 17.17
N LEU A 167 -7.74 1.66 17.63
CA LEU A 167 -8.81 0.99 16.89
C LEU A 167 -9.95 1.96 16.53
N PHE A 168 -10.36 2.82 17.46
CA PHE A 168 -11.34 3.87 17.19
C PHE A 168 -10.83 4.88 16.13
N GLY A 169 -9.54 5.23 16.16
CA GLY A 169 -8.90 6.07 15.13
C GLY A 169 -9.00 5.48 13.72
N ILE A 170 -8.75 4.16 13.57
CA ILE A 170 -8.93 3.45 12.29
C ILE A 170 -10.39 3.47 11.86
N MET A 171 -11.33 3.22 12.78
CA MET A 171 -12.77 3.22 12.47
C MET A 171 -13.23 4.61 11.99
N LEU A 172 -12.77 5.67 12.64
CA LEU A 172 -13.07 7.04 12.24
C LEU A 172 -12.51 7.35 10.84
N PHE A 173 -11.27 6.98 10.57
CA PHE A 173 -10.68 7.15 9.24
C PHE A 173 -11.39 6.32 8.17
N SER A 174 -11.76 5.06 8.49
CA SER A 174 -12.52 4.18 7.60
C SER A 174 -13.87 4.78 7.23
N PHE A 175 -14.55 5.40 8.20
CA PHE A 175 -15.82 6.10 7.97
C PHE A 175 -15.63 7.30 7.03
N VAL A 176 -14.62 8.13 7.28
CA VAL A 176 -14.30 9.30 6.45
C VAL A 176 -13.94 8.89 5.01
N SER A 177 -13.18 7.81 4.85
CA SER A 177 -12.80 7.23 3.55
C SER A 177 -14.01 6.62 2.83
N PHE A 178 -14.86 5.86 3.53
CA PHE A 178 -16.11 5.30 2.99
C PHE A 178 -17.05 6.39 2.46
N ARG A 179 -17.10 7.55 3.13
CA ARG A 179 -17.92 8.69 2.69
C ARG A 179 -17.28 9.53 1.59
N ALA A 180 -16.10 9.13 1.08
CA ALA A 180 -15.35 9.82 0.05
C ALA A 180 -15.09 11.31 0.35
N LEU A 181 -14.89 11.63 1.63
CA LEU A 181 -14.61 13.01 2.07
C LEU A 181 -13.21 13.44 1.61
N SER A 182 -13.08 14.70 1.20
CA SER A 182 -11.80 15.26 0.73
C SER A 182 -10.79 15.48 1.87
N PRO A 183 -9.49 15.70 1.56
CA PRO A 183 -8.44 15.94 2.54
C PRO A 183 -8.71 17.09 3.51
N VAL A 184 -9.58 18.04 3.14
CA VAL A 184 -10.05 19.13 4.02
C VAL A 184 -10.58 18.58 5.34
N PHE A 185 -11.37 17.51 5.28
CA PHE A 185 -11.93 16.88 6.48
C PHE A 185 -10.87 16.14 7.29
N TRP A 186 -9.91 15.51 6.61
CA TRP A 186 -8.88 14.70 7.27
C TRP A 186 -7.94 15.61 8.06
N PHE A 187 -7.37 16.62 7.42
CA PHE A 187 -6.47 17.57 8.08
C PHE A 187 -7.21 18.52 9.02
N GLY A 188 -8.48 18.84 8.76
CA GLY A 188 -9.36 19.54 9.69
C GLY A 188 -9.51 18.79 11.01
N LEU A 189 -9.78 17.47 10.96
CA LEU A 189 -9.84 16.62 12.15
C LEU A 189 -8.49 16.49 12.86
N VAL A 190 -7.38 16.39 12.11
CA VAL A 190 -6.03 16.36 12.71
C VAL A 190 -5.74 17.66 13.49
N LEU A 191 -5.97 18.82 12.88
CA LEU A 191 -5.76 20.12 13.51
C LEU A 191 -6.72 20.36 14.68
N LEU A 192 -7.97 19.90 14.58
CA LEU A 192 -8.92 19.91 15.69
C LEU A 192 -8.41 19.05 16.85
N GLY A 193 -7.91 17.85 16.58
CA GLY A 193 -7.29 16.99 17.58
C GLY A 193 -6.09 17.65 18.27
N PHE A 194 -5.21 18.30 17.49
CA PHE A 194 -4.09 19.08 18.04
C PHE A 194 -4.56 20.24 18.92
N ALA A 195 -5.65 20.91 18.53
CA ALA A 195 -6.26 21.97 19.32
C ALA A 195 -6.81 21.43 20.65
N LEU A 196 -7.55 20.32 20.62
CA LEU A 196 -8.14 19.69 21.81
C LEU A 196 -7.07 19.19 22.81
N LEU A 197 -5.89 18.80 22.33
CA LEU A 197 -4.77 18.38 23.17
C LEU A 197 -4.00 19.54 23.82
N GLN A 198 -4.29 20.80 23.48
CA GLN A 198 -3.66 21.95 24.16
C GLN A 198 -4.27 22.16 25.56
N ALA A 199 -3.43 22.40 26.58
CA ALA A 199 -3.93 22.69 27.93
C ALA A 199 -4.56 24.08 28.05
N ASN A 200 -4.04 25.08 27.34
CA ASN A 200 -4.45 26.49 27.46
C ASN A 200 -5.48 26.87 26.39
N TRP A 201 -6.64 27.42 26.78
CA TRP A 201 -7.70 27.84 25.87
C TRP A 201 -7.22 28.78 24.75
N ARG A 202 -6.36 29.78 25.05
CA ARG A 202 -5.82 30.69 24.02
C ARG A 202 -5.03 29.93 22.95
N ARG A 203 -4.27 28.91 23.36
CA ARG A 203 -3.55 28.03 22.43
C ARG A 203 -4.51 27.11 21.68
N ARG A 204 -5.55 26.58 22.33
CA ARG A 204 -6.60 25.80 21.64
C ARG A 204 -7.19 26.59 20.49
N PHE A 205 -7.62 27.84 20.74
CA PHE A 205 -8.18 28.70 19.69
C PHE A 205 -7.17 29.07 18.61
N ALA A 206 -5.92 29.36 18.98
CA ALA A 206 -4.87 29.66 18.00
C ALA A 206 -4.53 28.46 17.09
N VAL A 207 -4.62 27.23 17.59
CA VAL A 207 -4.43 26.03 16.76
C VAL A 207 -5.68 25.75 15.93
N ALA A 208 -6.87 25.90 16.52
CA ALA A 208 -8.14 25.71 15.81
C ALA A 208 -8.32 26.70 14.66
N SER A 209 -7.83 27.94 14.79
CA SER A 209 -7.93 28.94 13.71
C SER A 209 -7.13 28.55 12.47
N LEU A 210 -6.14 27.65 12.57
CA LEU A 210 -5.39 27.11 11.43
C LEU A 210 -6.20 26.17 10.54
N ILE A 211 -7.37 25.73 10.99
CA ILE A 211 -8.29 24.94 10.16
C ILE A 211 -8.73 25.77 8.95
N VAL A 212 -8.97 27.08 9.11
CA VAL A 212 -9.42 27.96 8.01
C VAL A 212 -8.40 28.03 6.87
N PRO A 213 -7.12 28.40 7.09
CA PRO A 213 -6.13 28.39 6.01
C PRO A 213 -5.87 26.98 5.46
N ALA A 214 -5.93 25.93 6.28
CA ALA A 214 -5.81 24.55 5.78
C ALA A 214 -6.96 24.19 4.83
N VAL A 215 -8.20 24.56 5.16
CA VAL A 215 -9.37 24.39 4.30
C VAL A 215 -9.18 25.12 2.98
N LEU A 216 -8.74 26.38 3.01
CA LEU A 216 -8.52 27.18 1.80
C LEU A 216 -7.42 26.58 0.89
N LEU A 217 -6.35 26.05 1.46
CA LEU A 217 -5.25 25.42 0.70
C LEU A 217 -5.61 24.05 0.13
N LEU A 218 -6.46 23.29 0.83
CA LEU A 218 -6.83 21.92 0.44
C LEU A 218 -8.12 21.86 -0.38
N HIS A 219 -8.85 22.97 -0.52
CA HIS A 219 -10.09 23.03 -1.27
C HIS A 219 -9.84 22.85 -2.78
N GLU A 220 -10.50 21.85 -3.36
CA GLU A 220 -10.47 21.58 -4.80
C GLU A 220 -11.67 22.26 -5.46
N LYS A 221 -11.39 23.08 -6.49
CA LYS A 221 -12.46 23.73 -7.27
C LYS A 221 -13.22 22.66 -8.06
N ALA A 222 -14.54 22.69 -8.00
CA ALA A 222 -15.41 21.80 -8.77
C ALA A 222 -16.32 22.61 -9.70
N THR A 223 -16.47 22.13 -10.93
CA THR A 223 -17.39 22.61 -11.95
C THR A 223 -18.15 21.41 -12.53
N THR A 224 -19.16 21.65 -13.36
CA THR A 224 -19.93 20.59 -14.02
C THR A 224 -19.07 19.68 -14.91
N ASP A 225 -18.00 20.25 -15.50
CA ASP A 225 -17.14 19.56 -16.46
C ASP A 225 -15.77 19.17 -15.90
N HIS A 226 -15.42 19.68 -14.72
CA HIS A 226 -14.18 19.36 -14.01
C HIS A 226 -14.43 19.21 -12.51
N PHE A 227 -14.31 17.99 -11.99
CA PHE A 227 -14.47 17.72 -10.56
C PHE A 227 -13.64 16.51 -10.11
N THR A 228 -13.36 16.46 -8.80
CA THR A 228 -12.57 15.41 -8.15
C THR A 228 -13.41 14.60 -7.18
N ILE A 229 -13.21 13.28 -7.16
CA ILE A 229 -13.81 12.35 -6.18
C ILE A 229 -12.70 11.61 -5.44
N TRP A 230 -12.76 11.57 -4.11
CA TRP A 230 -11.82 10.86 -3.25
C TRP A 230 -12.37 9.48 -2.85
N THR A 231 -12.44 8.53 -3.79
CA THR A 231 -13.04 7.21 -3.54
C THR A 231 -12.21 6.39 -2.54
N PRO A 232 -12.77 5.35 -1.90
CA PRO A 232 -12.00 4.44 -1.06
C PRO A 232 -10.81 3.74 -1.76
N TYR A 233 -10.74 3.81 -3.09
CA TYR A 233 -9.65 3.27 -3.90
C TYR A 233 -8.60 4.32 -4.23
N GLN A 234 -9.02 5.48 -4.75
CA GLN A 234 -8.14 6.47 -5.36
C GLN A 234 -8.79 7.84 -5.46
N GLN A 235 -7.99 8.85 -5.75
CA GLN A 235 -8.51 10.14 -6.20
C GLN A 235 -8.76 10.07 -7.71
N ILE A 236 -9.99 10.39 -8.13
CA ILE A 236 -10.42 10.42 -9.53
C ILE A 236 -10.70 11.87 -9.90
N ASP A 237 -9.95 12.40 -10.85
CA ASP A 237 -10.13 13.71 -11.45
C ASP A 237 -10.75 13.54 -12.84
N ILE A 238 -11.91 14.17 -13.06
CA ILE A 238 -12.72 13.98 -14.27
C ILE A 238 -12.76 15.30 -15.01
N GLN A 239 -12.37 15.29 -16.28
CA GLN A 239 -12.37 16.45 -17.15
C GLN A 239 -13.09 16.13 -18.46
N ARG A 240 -14.14 16.90 -18.79
CA ARG A 240 -14.90 16.74 -20.04
C ARG A 240 -14.41 17.72 -21.09
N TYR A 241 -14.17 17.19 -22.30
CA TYR A 241 -13.81 17.96 -23.47
C TYR A 241 -14.94 17.94 -24.49
N TYR A 242 -15.15 19.07 -25.13
CA TYR A 242 -16.17 19.28 -26.13
C TYR A 242 -15.57 19.85 -27.41
N PHE A 243 -16.17 19.53 -28.54
CA PHE A 243 -15.89 20.18 -29.80
C PHE A 243 -16.37 21.65 -29.78
N LYS A 244 -15.99 22.43 -30.82
CA LYS A 244 -16.45 23.82 -30.98
C LYS A 244 -17.98 23.94 -31.06
N ASN A 245 -18.65 22.92 -31.60
CA ASN A 245 -20.12 22.83 -31.67
C ASN A 245 -20.77 22.40 -30.34
N ARG A 246 -19.99 22.29 -29.24
CA ARG A 246 -20.41 21.81 -27.90
C ARG A 246 -20.85 20.35 -27.85
N GLU A 247 -20.61 19.57 -28.90
CA GLU A 247 -20.77 18.12 -28.83
C GLU A 247 -19.67 17.50 -27.96
N TRP A 248 -20.02 16.49 -27.18
CA TRP A 248 -19.09 15.80 -26.30
C TRP A 248 -18.03 15.04 -27.11
N LEU A 249 -16.76 15.44 -26.95
CA LEU A 249 -15.62 14.83 -27.63
C LEU A 249 -15.09 13.64 -26.83
N ALA A 250 -14.72 13.88 -25.57
CA ALA A 250 -14.14 12.87 -24.70
C ALA A 250 -14.29 13.26 -23.23
N THR A 251 -14.16 12.29 -22.33
CA THR A 251 -13.93 12.55 -20.90
C THR A 251 -12.61 11.94 -20.49
N LEU A 252 -11.66 12.78 -20.09
CA LEU A 252 -10.43 12.33 -19.49
C LEU A 252 -10.67 12.02 -18.02
N VAL A 253 -10.24 10.82 -17.63
CA VAL A 253 -10.26 10.34 -16.26
C VAL A 253 -8.82 10.20 -15.84
N ASN A 254 -8.41 11.07 -14.91
CA ASN A 254 -7.12 10.98 -14.25
C ASN A 254 -7.31 10.32 -12.89
N VAL A 255 -6.31 9.55 -12.48
CA VAL A 255 -6.25 8.90 -11.18
C VAL A 255 -4.97 9.34 -10.51
N ASN A 256 -5.07 9.86 -9.29
CA ASN A 256 -3.91 10.31 -8.50
C ASN A 256 -2.98 11.21 -9.35
N HIS A 257 -3.59 12.15 -10.08
CA HIS A 257 -2.94 13.09 -11.03
C HIS A 257 -2.29 12.48 -12.28
N VAL A 258 -2.51 11.19 -12.57
CA VAL A 258 -1.99 10.51 -13.76
C VAL A 258 -3.12 10.14 -14.72
N GLY A 259 -2.91 10.33 -16.02
CA GLY A 259 -3.85 9.90 -17.05
C GLY A 259 -4.15 8.41 -16.95
N TYR A 260 -5.42 8.06 -16.74
CA TYR A 260 -5.85 6.69 -16.50
C TYR A 260 -6.67 6.15 -17.67
N GLN A 261 -7.79 6.82 -17.99
CA GLN A 261 -8.69 6.39 -19.06
C GLN A 261 -9.28 7.60 -19.79
N MET A 262 -9.73 7.39 -21.02
CA MET A 262 -10.55 8.35 -21.74
C MET A 262 -11.85 7.69 -22.18
N ILE A 263 -12.98 8.28 -21.84
CA ILE A 263 -14.29 7.89 -22.36
C ILE A 263 -14.43 8.52 -23.74
N ILE A 264 -14.62 7.70 -24.76
CA ILE A 264 -14.73 8.15 -26.15
C ILE A 264 -15.89 7.45 -26.84
N ASN A 265 -16.48 8.13 -27.83
CA ASN A 265 -17.50 7.53 -28.67
C ASN A 265 -16.85 7.02 -29.96
N LEU A 266 -16.88 5.71 -30.18
CA LEU A 266 -16.38 5.07 -31.40
C LEU A 266 -17.50 4.40 -32.21
N SER A 267 -18.76 4.82 -32.02
CA SER A 267 -19.86 4.35 -32.84
C SER A 267 -19.70 4.83 -34.28
N SER A 268 -20.15 4.03 -35.25
CA SER A 268 -20.06 4.38 -36.67
C SER A 268 -20.80 5.69 -36.98
N GLU A 269 -21.93 5.94 -36.32
CA GLU A 269 -22.68 7.20 -36.46
C GLU A 269 -21.84 8.41 -36.01
N PHE A 270 -21.15 8.31 -34.87
CA PHE A 270 -20.32 9.39 -34.36
C PHE A 270 -19.08 9.63 -35.24
N LEU A 271 -18.41 8.55 -35.66
CA LEU A 271 -17.24 8.64 -36.53
C LEU A 271 -17.59 9.23 -37.91
N ASN A 272 -18.77 8.91 -38.46
CA ASN A 272 -19.25 9.49 -39.70
C ASN A 272 -19.54 11.00 -39.59
N ARG A 273 -19.99 11.47 -38.42
CA ARG A 273 -20.22 12.91 -38.15
C ARG A 273 -18.92 13.68 -37.88
N HIS A 274 -17.85 12.99 -37.47
CA HIS A 274 -16.54 13.57 -37.16
C HIS A 274 -15.42 12.92 -38.00
N PRO A 275 -15.41 13.12 -39.33
CA PRO A 275 -14.38 12.55 -40.19
C PRO A 275 -12.99 13.07 -39.79
N GLY A 276 -12.01 12.17 -39.70
CA GLY A 276 -10.65 12.49 -39.27
C GLY A 276 -10.40 12.43 -37.76
N LEU A 277 -11.41 12.05 -36.95
CA LEU A 277 -11.19 11.79 -35.52
C LEU A 277 -10.22 10.62 -35.27
N LEU A 278 -10.27 9.60 -36.13
CA LEU A 278 -9.31 8.51 -36.15
C LEU A 278 -8.34 8.71 -37.32
N GLN A 279 -7.04 8.69 -37.01
CA GLN A 279 -5.96 8.67 -38.01
C GLN A 279 -5.75 7.27 -38.60
N GLN A 280 -6.10 6.23 -37.86
CA GLN A 280 -6.08 4.83 -38.26
C GLN A 280 -7.47 4.34 -38.69
N PRO A 281 -7.55 3.27 -39.48
CA PRO A 281 -8.82 2.57 -39.73
C PRO A 281 -9.50 2.14 -38.43
N ALA A 282 -10.83 2.24 -38.37
CA ALA A 282 -11.58 1.94 -37.15
C ALA A 282 -11.46 0.47 -36.71
N ASP A 283 -11.25 -0.45 -37.63
CA ASP A 283 -11.00 -1.89 -37.40
C ASP A 283 -9.55 -2.19 -36.97
N GLU A 284 -8.63 -1.25 -37.15
CA GLU A 284 -7.26 -1.29 -36.63
C GLU A 284 -7.13 -0.64 -35.23
N SER A 285 -8.20 -0.03 -34.72
CA SER A 285 -8.24 0.52 -33.36
C SER A 285 -7.95 -0.55 -32.30
N PRO A 286 -7.15 -0.25 -31.26
CA PRO A 286 -6.90 -1.16 -30.13
C PRO A 286 -8.16 -1.68 -29.43
N TYR A 287 -9.30 -1.01 -29.59
CA TYR A 287 -10.58 -1.46 -29.02
C TYR A 287 -11.30 -2.48 -29.91
N ASN A 288 -11.30 -2.29 -31.24
CA ASN A 288 -12.05 -3.14 -32.17
C ASN A 288 -11.23 -4.34 -32.68
N LEU A 289 -9.90 -4.21 -32.70
CA LEU A 289 -8.99 -5.24 -33.19
C LEU A 289 -9.13 -6.64 -32.53
N PRO A 290 -9.41 -6.77 -31.21
CA PRO A 290 -9.59 -8.08 -30.58
C PRO A 290 -10.64 -8.98 -31.26
N PHE A 291 -11.68 -8.36 -31.83
CA PHE A 291 -12.80 -9.09 -32.44
C PHE A 291 -12.45 -9.69 -33.81
N ARG A 292 -11.28 -9.38 -34.37
CA ARG A 292 -10.75 -10.02 -35.59
C ARG A 292 -9.99 -11.32 -35.30
N PHE A 293 -9.74 -11.64 -34.03
CA PHE A 293 -9.02 -12.84 -33.56
C PHE A 293 -9.92 -13.84 -32.85
N THR A 294 -11.24 -13.75 -33.04
CA THR A 294 -12.23 -14.60 -32.39
C THR A 294 -13.33 -14.96 -33.38
N VAL A 295 -14.20 -15.88 -32.97
CA VAL A 295 -15.36 -16.34 -33.75
C VAL A 295 -16.45 -15.28 -33.83
N ALA A 296 -17.39 -15.43 -34.76
CA ALA A 296 -18.57 -14.57 -34.81
C ALA A 296 -19.44 -14.74 -33.55
N ASN A 297 -20.03 -13.64 -33.06
CA ASN A 297 -20.86 -13.59 -31.85
C ASN A 297 -20.19 -14.21 -30.61
N PRO A 298 -18.97 -13.80 -30.24
CA PRO A 298 -18.18 -14.45 -29.19
C PRO A 298 -18.80 -14.25 -27.79
N SER A 299 -18.53 -15.18 -26.88
CA SER A 299 -18.69 -14.99 -25.44
C SER A 299 -17.42 -14.33 -24.88
N VAL A 300 -17.55 -13.14 -24.29
CA VAL A 300 -16.41 -12.27 -23.97
C VAL A 300 -16.29 -12.03 -22.47
N LEU A 301 -15.07 -12.16 -21.95
CA LEU A 301 -14.68 -11.66 -20.63
C LEU A 301 -13.81 -10.42 -20.81
N VAL A 302 -14.27 -9.27 -20.32
CA VAL A 302 -13.48 -8.04 -20.25
C VAL A 302 -12.99 -7.85 -18.81
N VAL A 303 -11.69 -7.97 -18.60
CA VAL A 303 -11.05 -7.80 -17.30
C VAL A 303 -10.46 -6.40 -17.21
N GLY A 304 -10.88 -5.62 -16.22
CA GLY A 304 -10.54 -4.19 -16.13
C GLY A 304 -11.43 -3.36 -17.07
N ALA A 305 -12.74 -3.59 -17.02
CA ALA A 305 -13.70 -3.00 -17.94
C ALA A 305 -13.74 -1.46 -17.90
N GLY A 306 -13.33 -0.87 -16.77
CA GLY A 306 -13.13 0.57 -16.63
C GLY A 306 -14.40 1.36 -16.92
N THR A 307 -14.21 2.49 -17.59
CA THR A 307 -15.31 3.34 -18.05
C THR A 307 -16.06 2.78 -19.26
N GLY A 308 -15.63 1.66 -19.85
CA GLY A 308 -16.46 0.86 -20.75
C GLY A 308 -16.11 0.88 -22.25
N ASN A 309 -15.01 1.48 -22.70
CA ASN A 309 -14.66 1.46 -24.14
C ASN A 309 -14.47 0.04 -24.70
N ASP A 310 -13.81 -0.84 -23.94
CA ASP A 310 -13.62 -2.25 -24.31
C ASP A 310 -14.96 -3.01 -24.33
N VAL A 311 -15.86 -2.68 -23.39
CA VAL A 311 -17.21 -3.23 -23.34
C VAL A 311 -18.04 -2.72 -24.53
N ALA A 312 -17.92 -1.44 -24.88
CA ALA A 312 -18.55 -0.84 -26.05
C ALA A 312 -18.06 -1.50 -27.33
N ALA A 313 -16.76 -1.80 -27.43
CA ALA A 313 -16.22 -2.56 -28.55
C ALA A 313 -16.80 -3.98 -28.62
N ALA A 314 -16.97 -4.65 -27.49
CA ALA A 314 -17.61 -5.96 -27.44
C ALA A 314 -19.07 -5.93 -27.89
N VAL A 315 -19.82 -4.88 -27.51
CA VAL A 315 -21.19 -4.67 -27.99
C VAL A 315 -21.20 -4.40 -29.50
N ARG A 316 -20.33 -3.52 -30.01
CA ARG A 316 -20.18 -3.26 -31.46
C ARG A 316 -19.77 -4.50 -32.24
N GLY A 317 -18.98 -5.37 -31.64
CA GLY A 317 -18.57 -6.67 -32.19
C GLY A 317 -19.68 -7.74 -32.18
N ASN A 318 -20.93 -7.38 -31.82
CA ASN A 318 -22.08 -8.30 -31.73
C ASN A 318 -21.83 -9.50 -30.81
N SER A 319 -21.08 -9.31 -29.72
CA SER A 319 -20.79 -10.38 -28.76
C SER A 319 -22.08 -10.93 -28.14
N LYS A 320 -22.19 -12.26 -28.06
CA LYS A 320 -23.38 -12.96 -27.55
C LYS A 320 -23.61 -12.69 -26.08
N SER A 321 -22.54 -12.66 -25.30
CA SER A 321 -22.56 -12.36 -23.87
C SER A 321 -21.25 -11.74 -23.45
N ILE A 322 -21.31 -10.72 -22.59
CA ILE A 322 -20.15 -9.97 -22.14
C ILE A 322 -20.17 -9.93 -20.60
N ASP A 323 -19.18 -10.55 -19.96
CA ASP A 323 -18.92 -10.33 -18.54
C ASP A 323 -17.87 -9.21 -18.41
N ALA A 324 -18.27 -8.07 -17.84
CA ALA A 324 -17.41 -6.90 -17.66
C ALA A 324 -17.01 -6.77 -16.19
N VAL A 325 -15.74 -7.01 -15.87
CA VAL A 325 -15.22 -7.02 -14.50
C VAL A 325 -14.47 -5.72 -14.20
N GLU A 326 -14.95 -4.98 -13.20
CA GLU A 326 -14.33 -3.74 -12.72
C GLU A 326 -14.24 -3.76 -11.19
N ILE A 327 -13.13 -3.24 -10.63
CA ILE A 327 -12.90 -3.25 -9.18
C ILE A 327 -13.38 -1.95 -8.51
N ASP A 328 -13.29 -0.81 -9.20
CA ASP A 328 -13.65 0.51 -8.67
C ASP A 328 -15.12 0.87 -9.01
N PRO A 329 -16.01 0.97 -7.99
CA PRO A 329 -17.41 1.30 -8.20
C PRO A 329 -17.62 2.69 -8.81
N ALA A 330 -16.73 3.65 -8.55
CA ALA A 330 -16.85 4.99 -9.10
C ALA A 330 -16.51 5.04 -10.59
N ILE A 331 -15.49 4.28 -11.02
CA ILE A 331 -15.14 4.14 -12.44
C ILE A 331 -16.26 3.43 -13.20
N LEU A 332 -16.80 2.34 -12.64
CA LEU A 332 -17.95 1.65 -13.24
C LEU A 332 -19.18 2.56 -13.33
N ASN A 333 -19.48 3.33 -12.28
CA ASN A 333 -20.60 4.26 -12.30
C ASN A 333 -20.39 5.42 -13.29
N LEU A 334 -19.15 5.91 -13.43
CA LEU A 334 -18.80 6.88 -14.46
C LEU A 334 -19.01 6.28 -15.87
N GLY A 335 -18.68 5.01 -16.06
CA GLY A 335 -18.93 4.29 -17.31
C GLY A 335 -20.40 4.21 -17.72
N ARG A 336 -21.36 4.35 -16.79
CA ARG A 336 -22.79 4.47 -17.16
C ARG A 336 -23.11 5.75 -17.92
N THR A 337 -22.26 6.77 -17.81
CA THR A 337 -22.40 8.01 -18.59
C THR A 337 -21.80 7.90 -19.99
N HIS A 338 -21.11 6.80 -20.32
CA HIS A 338 -20.42 6.60 -21.60
C HIS A 338 -21.38 6.82 -22.79
N PRO A 339 -20.97 7.54 -23.85
CA PRO A 339 -21.86 7.93 -24.96
C PRO A 339 -22.56 6.75 -25.63
N GLU A 340 -21.84 5.64 -25.80
CA GLU A 340 -22.35 4.40 -26.39
C GLU A 340 -23.19 3.53 -25.43
N ARG A 341 -23.31 3.92 -24.16
CA ARG A 341 -24.08 3.22 -23.10
C ARG A 341 -23.85 1.70 -23.03
N PRO A 342 -22.58 1.21 -23.03
CA PRO A 342 -22.29 -0.21 -23.10
C PRO A 342 -22.86 -0.99 -21.91
N TYR A 343 -22.84 -0.42 -20.71
CA TYR A 343 -23.35 -1.06 -19.50
C TYR A 343 -24.87 -1.13 -19.39
N GLU A 344 -25.61 -0.48 -20.30
CA GLU A 344 -27.08 -0.60 -20.40
C GLU A 344 -27.50 -1.71 -21.38
N SER A 345 -26.57 -2.29 -22.14
CA SER A 345 -26.84 -3.37 -23.08
C SER A 345 -27.31 -4.64 -22.36
N SER A 346 -28.33 -5.29 -22.91
CA SER A 346 -28.84 -6.58 -22.38
C SER A 346 -27.85 -7.74 -22.52
N THR A 347 -26.81 -7.59 -23.36
CA THR A 347 -25.73 -8.57 -23.51
C THR A 347 -24.62 -8.42 -22.48
N VAL A 348 -24.62 -7.36 -21.67
CA VAL A 348 -23.55 -7.03 -20.72
C VAL A 348 -23.98 -7.35 -19.29
N SER A 349 -23.14 -8.11 -18.59
CA SER A 349 -23.21 -8.35 -17.15
C SER A 349 -22.01 -7.69 -16.48
N ALA A 350 -22.24 -6.60 -15.75
CA ALA A 350 -21.20 -5.90 -15.01
C ALA A 350 -20.99 -6.54 -13.62
N HIS A 351 -19.73 -6.87 -13.30
CA HIS A 351 -19.33 -7.50 -12.05
C HIS A 351 -18.37 -6.58 -11.29
N LEU A 352 -18.82 -6.05 -10.15
CA LEU A 352 -17.99 -5.22 -9.28
C LEU A 352 -17.13 -6.12 -8.37
N THR A 353 -15.95 -6.52 -8.84
CA THR A 353 -15.05 -7.40 -8.10
C THR A 353 -13.62 -7.36 -8.66
N ASP A 354 -12.68 -7.94 -7.92
CA ASP A 354 -11.31 -8.10 -8.39
C ASP A 354 -11.25 -9.08 -9.58
N ALA A 355 -10.46 -8.73 -10.58
CA ALA A 355 -10.24 -9.50 -11.80
C ALA A 355 -9.92 -10.98 -11.51
N ARG A 356 -8.97 -11.20 -10.62
CA ARG A 356 -8.48 -12.53 -10.29
C ARG A 356 -9.46 -13.30 -9.42
N ALA A 357 -10.12 -12.60 -8.49
CA ALA A 357 -11.22 -13.18 -7.72
C ALA A 357 -12.36 -13.65 -8.63
N PHE A 358 -12.70 -12.91 -9.69
CA PHE A 358 -13.70 -13.33 -10.68
C PHE A 358 -13.23 -14.56 -11.46
N MET A 359 -12.01 -14.52 -12.02
CA MET A 359 -11.46 -15.62 -12.82
C MET A 359 -11.42 -16.95 -12.04
N LYS A 360 -11.13 -16.90 -10.73
CA LYS A 360 -11.14 -18.09 -9.87
C LYS A 360 -12.54 -18.66 -9.57
N ARG A 361 -13.60 -17.86 -9.70
CA ARG A 361 -14.96 -18.20 -9.26
C ARG A 361 -15.87 -18.59 -10.40
N THR A 362 -15.67 -18.00 -11.58
CA THR A 362 -16.50 -18.30 -12.74
C THR A 362 -16.25 -19.72 -13.23
N ALA A 363 -17.31 -20.42 -13.58
CA ALA A 363 -17.25 -21.70 -14.28
C ALA A 363 -17.53 -21.54 -15.79
N LYS A 364 -17.79 -20.32 -16.24
CA LYS A 364 -18.01 -20.01 -17.66
C LYS A 364 -16.70 -20.11 -18.42
N HIS A 365 -16.81 -20.48 -19.69
CA HIS A 365 -15.71 -20.44 -20.65
C HIS A 365 -15.99 -19.35 -21.69
N TYR A 366 -14.92 -18.74 -22.21
CA TYR A 366 -15.01 -17.57 -23.07
C TYR A 366 -14.26 -17.77 -24.39
N ASP A 367 -14.82 -17.25 -25.47
CA ASP A 367 -14.22 -17.27 -26.81
C ASP A 367 -13.20 -16.14 -26.98
N LEU A 368 -13.32 -15.10 -26.16
CA LEU A 368 -12.36 -14.00 -26.05
C LEU A 368 -12.21 -13.57 -24.58
N VAL A 369 -11.00 -13.67 -24.05
CA VAL A 369 -10.62 -13.02 -22.78
C VAL A 369 -9.80 -11.79 -23.12
N LEU A 370 -10.32 -10.61 -22.79
CA LEU A 370 -9.70 -9.32 -23.06
C LEU A 370 -9.11 -8.75 -21.77
N MET A 371 -7.79 -8.68 -21.73
CA MET A 371 -7.01 -8.03 -20.67
C MET A 371 -6.53 -6.67 -21.17
N GLY A 372 -7.37 -5.65 -20.99
CA GLY A 372 -7.16 -4.32 -21.58
C GLY A 372 -6.48 -3.35 -20.61
N LEU A 373 -5.16 -3.11 -20.75
CA LEU A 373 -4.45 -2.04 -20.03
C LEU A 373 -4.77 -2.02 -18.53
N LEU A 374 -4.76 -3.20 -17.87
CA LEU A 374 -5.01 -3.34 -16.42
C LEU A 374 -3.92 -2.69 -15.53
N ASP A 375 -3.09 -1.81 -16.09
CA ASP A 375 -2.12 -1.03 -15.33
C ASP A 375 -2.88 0.00 -14.49
N SER A 376 -2.73 -0.08 -13.18
CA SER A 376 -3.35 0.88 -12.27
C SER A 376 -2.70 2.27 -12.32
N HIS A 377 -1.56 2.40 -13.04
CA HIS A 377 -0.57 3.48 -13.08
C HIS A 377 -0.01 3.96 -11.72
N THR A 378 -0.80 3.87 -10.64
CA THR A 378 -0.54 4.42 -9.30
C THR A 378 -1.09 3.56 -8.15
N GLN A 379 -1.95 2.57 -8.39
CA GLN A 379 -2.51 1.78 -7.27
C GLN A 379 -1.55 0.66 -6.82
N GLN A 380 -0.92 0.90 -5.67
CA GLN A 380 -0.21 -0.11 -4.90
C GLN A 380 -0.88 -0.41 -3.56
N SER A 381 -0.61 -1.58 -2.97
CA SER A 381 -0.93 -1.85 -1.58
C SER A 381 -0.23 -0.82 -0.70
N GLU A 382 -0.94 -0.17 0.22
CA GLU A 382 -0.40 0.99 0.96
C GLU A 382 0.55 0.65 2.09
N TYR A 383 0.60 -0.62 2.46
CA TYR A 383 1.39 -1.14 3.57
C TYR A 383 2.46 -2.14 3.10
N ALA A 384 2.55 -2.35 1.78
CA ALA A 384 3.55 -3.23 1.17
C ALA A 384 4.04 -2.64 -0.15
N ASN A 385 5.30 -2.89 -0.53
CA ASN A 385 5.89 -2.36 -1.77
C ASN A 385 5.39 -3.06 -3.05
N MET A 386 4.10 -3.37 -3.14
CA MET A 386 3.51 -4.24 -4.16
C MET A 386 2.27 -3.60 -4.79
N ARG A 387 2.19 -3.63 -6.13
CA ARG A 387 1.03 -3.15 -6.89
C ARG A 387 -0.13 -4.14 -6.85
N ILE A 388 -1.36 -3.70 -7.11
CA ILE A 388 -2.53 -4.60 -7.14
C ILE A 388 -2.53 -5.40 -8.45
N ASP A 389 -2.24 -4.69 -9.54
CA ASP A 389 -2.08 -5.18 -10.91
C ASP A 389 -0.95 -6.20 -11.06
N ASN A 390 0.05 -6.15 -10.19
CA ASN A 390 1.16 -7.10 -10.14
C ASN A 390 0.70 -8.58 -10.09
N TYR A 391 -0.40 -8.87 -9.39
CA TYR A 391 -0.91 -10.24 -9.29
C TYR A 391 -1.68 -10.72 -10.52
N VAL A 392 -2.21 -9.79 -11.33
CA VAL A 392 -2.95 -10.11 -12.56
C VAL A 392 -2.00 -10.59 -13.66
N TYR A 393 -0.73 -10.16 -13.63
CA TYR A 393 0.32 -10.54 -14.58
C TYR A 393 1.32 -11.56 -14.00
N THR A 394 0.85 -12.49 -13.17
CA THR A 394 1.63 -13.63 -12.68
C THR A 394 1.43 -14.86 -13.58
N GLU A 395 2.37 -15.81 -13.52
CA GLU A 395 2.21 -17.11 -14.17
C GLU A 395 0.90 -17.80 -13.75
N GLU A 396 0.55 -17.73 -12.46
CA GLU A 396 -0.68 -18.31 -11.92
C GLU A 396 -1.94 -17.64 -12.47
N SER A 397 -2.00 -16.31 -12.48
CA SER A 397 -3.16 -15.57 -13.01
C SER A 397 -3.35 -15.78 -14.52
N LEU A 398 -2.27 -15.78 -15.30
CA LEU A 398 -2.38 -16.05 -16.74
C LEU A 398 -2.78 -17.50 -17.04
N ARG A 399 -2.41 -18.44 -16.17
CA ARG A 399 -2.89 -19.82 -16.23
C ARG A 399 -4.39 -19.91 -15.91
N GLU A 400 -4.85 -19.20 -14.87
CA GLU A 400 -6.27 -19.05 -14.56
C GLU A 400 -7.03 -18.49 -15.78
N ALA A 401 -6.52 -17.44 -16.44
CA ALA A 401 -7.12 -16.88 -17.65
C ALA A 401 -7.15 -17.86 -18.83
N ARG A 402 -6.08 -18.64 -19.04
CA ARG A 402 -6.00 -19.68 -20.08
C ARG A 402 -7.05 -20.77 -19.84
N ASP A 403 -7.21 -21.21 -18.60
CA ASP A 403 -8.11 -22.32 -18.25
C ASP A 403 -9.60 -21.92 -18.40
N LEU A 404 -9.90 -20.62 -18.51
CA LEU A 404 -11.24 -20.09 -18.83
C LEU A 404 -11.52 -19.96 -20.33
N LEU A 405 -10.54 -20.22 -21.21
CA LEU A 405 -10.77 -20.14 -22.65
C LEU A 405 -11.57 -21.36 -23.14
N SER A 406 -12.50 -21.12 -24.05
CA SER A 406 -13.07 -22.17 -24.91
C SER A 406 -11.93 -22.88 -25.68
N PRO A 407 -12.15 -24.08 -26.26
CA PRO A 407 -11.10 -24.80 -27.01
C PRO A 407 -10.42 -23.97 -28.12
N ASN A 408 -11.17 -23.08 -28.76
CA ASN A 408 -10.67 -22.10 -29.75
C ASN A 408 -10.72 -20.66 -29.22
N GLY A 409 -10.75 -20.48 -27.91
CA GLY A 409 -10.78 -19.17 -27.28
C GLY A 409 -9.44 -18.46 -27.44
N THR A 410 -9.49 -17.14 -27.57
CA THR A 410 -8.30 -16.28 -27.69
C THR A 410 -8.14 -15.42 -26.44
N LEU A 411 -6.92 -15.34 -25.90
CA LEU A 411 -6.52 -14.33 -24.94
C LEU A 411 -5.92 -13.14 -25.71
N PHE A 412 -6.47 -11.95 -25.47
CA PHE A 412 -5.98 -10.70 -26.05
C PHE A 412 -5.53 -9.76 -24.93
N LEU A 413 -4.22 -9.58 -24.78
CA LEU A 413 -3.61 -8.76 -23.75
C LEU A 413 -3.07 -7.47 -24.36
N LYS A 414 -3.54 -6.32 -23.88
CA LYS A 414 -3.05 -4.99 -24.29
C LYS A 414 -2.23 -4.38 -23.16
N PHE A 415 -1.03 -3.94 -23.47
CA PHE A 415 -0.14 -3.32 -22.50
C PHE A 415 0.65 -2.16 -23.11
N GLN A 416 0.83 -1.08 -22.37
CA GLN A 416 1.73 0.00 -22.77
C GLN A 416 3.17 -0.40 -22.39
N VAL A 417 3.93 -0.89 -23.36
CA VAL A 417 5.32 -1.33 -23.14
C VAL A 417 6.26 -0.13 -23.32
N ASP A 418 6.71 0.44 -22.20
CA ASP A 418 7.68 1.53 -22.15
C ASP A 418 9.15 1.05 -22.09
N ARG A 419 9.37 -0.17 -21.58
CA ARG A 419 10.67 -0.84 -21.48
C ARG A 419 10.66 -2.17 -22.23
N LEU A 420 11.71 -2.44 -23.02
CA LEU A 420 11.79 -3.68 -23.83
C LEU A 420 11.73 -4.94 -22.97
N TRP A 421 12.38 -4.94 -21.80
CA TRP A 421 12.35 -6.08 -20.87
C TRP A 421 10.93 -6.34 -20.34
N LEU A 422 10.09 -5.32 -20.17
CA LEU A 422 8.72 -5.49 -19.69
C LEU A 422 7.87 -6.26 -20.71
N GLY A 423 7.97 -5.87 -21.99
CA GLY A 423 7.34 -6.61 -23.08
C GLY A 423 7.86 -8.04 -23.21
N ARG A 424 9.18 -8.24 -23.03
CA ARG A 424 9.80 -9.58 -23.00
C ARG A 424 9.23 -10.45 -21.87
N ARG A 425 8.93 -9.87 -20.71
CA ARG A 425 8.40 -10.62 -19.57
C ARG A 425 7.03 -11.17 -19.89
N LEU A 426 6.13 -10.31 -20.38
CA LEU A 426 4.79 -10.70 -20.81
C LEU A 426 4.84 -11.77 -21.91
N TYR A 427 5.74 -11.58 -22.89
CA TYR A 427 5.99 -12.58 -23.94
C TYR A 427 6.37 -13.95 -23.38
N MET A 428 7.36 -14.01 -22.47
CA MET A 428 7.82 -15.27 -21.88
C MET A 428 6.79 -15.91 -20.95
N LEU A 429 6.03 -15.12 -20.20
CA LEU A 429 4.94 -15.61 -19.36
C LEU A 429 3.87 -16.32 -20.20
N LEU A 430 3.39 -15.66 -21.26
CA LEU A 430 2.41 -16.25 -22.17
C LEU A 430 2.99 -17.49 -22.87
N THR A 431 4.24 -17.42 -23.34
CA THR A 431 4.92 -18.57 -23.95
C THR A 431 4.97 -19.78 -23.02
N ARG A 432 5.28 -19.56 -21.74
CA ARG A 432 5.35 -20.62 -20.73
C ARG A 432 3.98 -21.18 -20.36
N VAL A 433 2.96 -20.32 -20.26
CA VAL A 433 1.60 -20.72 -19.89
C VAL A 433 0.91 -21.48 -21.01
N PHE A 434 1.08 -21.07 -22.26
CA PHE A 434 0.42 -21.68 -23.43
C PHE A 434 1.28 -22.73 -24.15
N GLY A 435 2.59 -22.79 -23.87
CA GLY A 435 3.51 -23.74 -24.51
C GLY A 435 3.94 -23.34 -25.93
N LYS A 436 3.48 -22.19 -26.44
CA LYS A 436 3.84 -21.62 -27.75
C LYS A 436 3.95 -20.10 -27.67
N PRO A 437 4.74 -19.44 -28.54
CA PRO A 437 4.90 -17.99 -28.49
C PRO A 437 3.63 -17.24 -28.91
N PRO A 438 3.29 -16.11 -28.27
CA PRO A 438 2.17 -15.26 -28.69
C PRO A 438 2.51 -14.47 -29.96
N VAL A 439 1.48 -14.09 -30.73
CA VAL A 439 1.61 -13.09 -31.79
C VAL A 439 1.65 -11.70 -31.14
N VAL A 440 2.64 -10.88 -31.51
CA VAL A 440 2.84 -9.56 -30.90
C VAL A 440 2.98 -8.47 -31.95
N PHE A 441 2.21 -7.39 -31.77
CA PHE A 441 2.21 -6.23 -32.65
C PHE A 441 1.85 -4.95 -31.88
N LEU A 442 2.12 -3.78 -32.48
CA LEU A 442 1.71 -2.48 -31.94
C LEU A 442 0.38 -2.04 -32.56
N ALA A 443 -0.61 -1.70 -31.73
CA ALA A 443 -1.83 -1.03 -32.16
C ALA A 443 -1.77 0.45 -31.77
N GLU A 444 -1.75 1.34 -32.77
CA GLU A 444 -1.72 2.78 -32.58
C GLU A 444 -3.09 3.31 -32.12
N SER A 445 -3.10 4.42 -31.38
CA SER A 445 -4.31 5.03 -30.83
C SER A 445 -4.37 6.52 -31.16
N SER A 446 -5.53 7.00 -31.63
CA SER A 446 -5.76 8.44 -31.88
C SER A 446 -6.25 9.20 -30.65
N TYR A 447 -6.51 8.47 -29.56
CA TYR A 447 -7.18 8.95 -28.36
C TYR A 447 -6.39 8.56 -27.10
N GLY A 448 -5.08 8.35 -27.21
CA GLY A 448 -4.22 7.97 -26.09
C GLY A 448 -2.92 7.33 -26.55
N ALA A 449 -2.20 6.70 -25.62
CA ALA A 449 -1.03 5.90 -25.98
C ALA A 449 -1.46 4.66 -26.77
N GLY A 450 -0.67 4.29 -27.79
CA GLY A 450 -0.79 2.99 -28.43
C GLY A 450 -0.53 1.85 -27.46
N ALA A 451 -1.00 0.65 -27.79
CA ALA A 451 -0.82 -0.54 -26.97
C ALA A 451 -0.03 -1.60 -27.73
N THR A 452 0.94 -2.22 -27.06
CA THR A 452 1.50 -3.49 -27.54
C THR A 452 0.51 -4.59 -27.21
N CYS A 453 0.06 -5.31 -28.23
CA CYS A 453 -0.93 -6.37 -28.12
C CYS A 453 -0.24 -7.73 -28.18
N PHE A 454 -0.54 -8.59 -27.23
CA PHE A 454 -0.12 -9.99 -27.19
C PHE A 454 -1.37 -10.85 -27.38
N VAL A 455 -1.39 -11.63 -28.45
CA VAL A 455 -2.55 -12.43 -28.85
C VAL A 455 -2.16 -13.89 -28.90
N ILE A 456 -2.90 -14.74 -28.19
CA ILE A 456 -2.59 -16.17 -28.11
C ILE A 456 -3.84 -17.01 -27.86
N SER A 457 -3.88 -18.20 -28.45
CA SER A 457 -4.87 -19.24 -28.16
C SER A 457 -4.14 -20.52 -27.76
N ALA A 458 -4.83 -21.42 -27.04
CA ALA A 458 -4.34 -22.77 -26.81
C ALA A 458 -4.34 -23.60 -28.11
N SER A 459 -5.23 -23.29 -29.05
CA SER A 459 -5.28 -23.86 -30.40
C SER A 459 -4.60 -22.94 -31.42
N GLU A 460 -4.70 -23.26 -32.70
CA GLU A 460 -4.18 -22.45 -33.82
C GLU A 460 -5.15 -21.34 -34.28
N GLU A 461 -6.16 -20.97 -33.47
CA GLU A 461 -7.20 -20.02 -33.88
C GLU A 461 -6.65 -18.62 -34.23
N VAL A 462 -5.59 -18.17 -33.56
CA VAL A 462 -4.96 -16.87 -33.85
C VAL A 462 -4.31 -16.89 -35.23
N GLU A 463 -3.56 -17.94 -35.53
CA GLU A 463 -2.89 -18.16 -36.81
C GLU A 463 -3.92 -18.33 -37.94
N ASN A 464 -4.99 -19.10 -37.69
CA ASN A 464 -6.10 -19.29 -38.61
C ASN A 464 -6.88 -17.98 -38.88
N SER A 465 -7.06 -17.13 -37.87
CA SER A 465 -7.69 -15.82 -38.04
C SER A 465 -6.86 -14.89 -38.92
N ILE A 466 -5.54 -14.87 -38.71
CA ILE A 466 -4.60 -14.13 -39.56
C ILE A 466 -4.61 -14.67 -41.00
N ALA A 467 -4.65 -15.99 -41.18
CA ALA A 467 -4.66 -16.60 -42.51
C ALA A 467 -5.96 -16.33 -43.29
N ARG A 468 -7.11 -16.23 -42.60
CA ARG A 468 -8.43 -15.98 -43.21
C ARG A 468 -8.67 -14.52 -43.61
N ASP A 469 -7.97 -13.57 -42.99
CA ASP A 469 -8.15 -12.13 -43.20
C ASP A 469 -6.86 -11.49 -43.76
N PRO A 470 -6.77 -11.26 -45.09
CA PRO A 470 -5.60 -10.65 -45.72
C PRO A 470 -5.25 -9.24 -45.19
N GLY A 471 -6.26 -8.48 -44.79
CA GLY A 471 -6.07 -7.16 -44.18
C GLY A 471 -5.42 -7.27 -42.81
N LEU A 472 -5.91 -8.20 -41.98
CA LEU A 472 -5.33 -8.49 -40.67
C LEU A 472 -3.90 -9.00 -40.79
N LYS A 473 -3.62 -9.90 -41.74
CA LYS A 473 -2.28 -10.38 -42.02
C LYS A 473 -1.31 -9.24 -42.35
N THR A 474 -1.72 -8.36 -43.27
CA THR A 474 -0.91 -7.20 -43.67
C THR A 474 -0.66 -6.26 -42.48
N PHE A 475 -1.68 -6.02 -41.64
CA PHE A 475 -1.54 -5.22 -40.42
C PHE A 475 -0.56 -5.84 -39.43
N VAL A 476 -0.72 -7.14 -39.10
CA VAL A 476 0.12 -7.85 -38.13
C VAL A 476 1.57 -7.90 -38.61
N GLU A 477 1.81 -8.14 -39.90
CA GLU A 477 3.16 -8.13 -40.48
C GLU A 477 3.79 -6.72 -40.44
N ARG A 478 3.01 -5.67 -40.75
CA ARG A 478 3.46 -4.27 -40.71
C ARG A 478 3.82 -3.81 -39.30
N GLN A 479 3.04 -4.20 -38.29
CA GLN A 479 3.16 -3.72 -36.90
C GLN A 479 3.87 -4.72 -35.97
N LYS A 480 4.44 -5.80 -36.50
CA LYS A 480 5.04 -6.90 -35.73
C LYS A 480 6.11 -6.41 -34.76
N ARG A 481 6.10 -6.97 -33.55
CA ARG A 481 7.15 -6.77 -32.52
C ARG A 481 7.78 -8.11 -32.17
N THR A 482 9.10 -8.12 -31.99
CA THR A 482 9.85 -9.34 -31.66
C THR A 482 10.54 -9.19 -30.31
N PHE A 483 10.49 -10.26 -29.52
CA PHE A 483 11.09 -10.32 -28.19
C PHE A 483 12.07 -11.50 -28.03
N ASP A 484 12.23 -12.37 -29.04
CA ASP A 484 12.94 -13.65 -28.94
C ASP A 484 14.42 -13.56 -28.59
N SER A 485 15.10 -12.51 -29.02
CA SER A 485 16.55 -12.32 -28.92
C SER A 485 17.03 -11.60 -27.65
N ALA A 486 16.12 -11.25 -26.73
CA ALA A 486 16.48 -10.59 -25.48
C ALA A 486 16.95 -11.60 -24.40
N PRO A 487 17.92 -11.21 -23.53
CA PRO A 487 18.39 -12.06 -22.45
C PRO A 487 17.24 -12.51 -21.53
N PRO A 488 17.34 -13.71 -20.90
CA PRO A 488 16.31 -14.21 -20.01
C PRO A 488 16.16 -13.29 -18.80
N ILE A 489 14.92 -12.93 -18.50
CA ILE A 489 14.54 -12.14 -17.33
C ILE A 489 13.64 -12.96 -16.39
N PRO A 490 13.65 -12.68 -15.08
CA PRO A 490 12.76 -13.35 -14.14
C PRO A 490 11.29 -13.14 -14.53
N ILE A 491 10.53 -14.24 -14.54
CA ILE A 491 9.07 -14.20 -14.66
C ILE A 491 8.43 -13.90 -13.31
N THR A 492 7.25 -13.29 -13.34
CA THR A 492 6.44 -12.97 -12.15
C THR A 492 5.62 -14.17 -11.70
N THR A 493 5.54 -14.35 -10.39
CA THR A 493 4.76 -15.41 -9.72
C THR A 493 4.04 -14.81 -8.52
N ASP A 494 3.10 -15.54 -7.91
CA ASP A 494 2.44 -15.10 -6.67
C ASP A 494 3.38 -14.87 -5.47
N ASP A 495 4.59 -15.42 -5.52
CA ASP A 495 5.61 -15.16 -4.50
C ASP A 495 6.53 -13.98 -4.85
N TRP A 496 6.74 -13.74 -6.15
CA TRP A 496 7.52 -12.61 -6.66
C TRP A 496 6.71 -11.87 -7.74
N PRO A 497 5.72 -11.05 -7.37
CA PRO A 497 4.78 -10.46 -8.32
C PRO A 497 5.28 -9.12 -8.90
N TYR A 498 6.58 -8.83 -8.93
CA TYR A 498 7.09 -7.49 -9.29
C TYR A 498 7.21 -7.25 -10.81
N LEU A 499 6.07 -6.98 -11.47
CA LEU A 499 6.00 -6.76 -12.92
C LEU A 499 6.89 -5.62 -13.43
N TYR A 500 7.07 -4.57 -12.64
CA TYR A 500 7.81 -3.36 -13.06
C TYR A 500 9.31 -3.39 -12.73
N GLN A 501 9.82 -4.52 -12.25
CA GLN A 501 11.21 -4.65 -11.85
C GLN A 501 11.99 -5.54 -12.82
N GLU A 502 13.10 -5.10 -13.39
CA GLU A 502 13.83 -5.90 -14.40
C GLU A 502 14.41 -7.20 -13.81
N LYS A 503 15.05 -7.12 -12.65
CA LYS A 503 15.79 -8.22 -12.00
C LYS A 503 15.45 -8.33 -10.51
N LYS A 504 15.69 -9.48 -9.90
CA LYS A 504 15.56 -9.70 -8.45
C LYS A 504 16.66 -8.97 -7.67
N SER A 505 16.51 -7.67 -7.49
CA SER A 505 17.47 -6.79 -6.79
C SER A 505 16.74 -5.81 -5.87
N ILE A 506 17.45 -4.99 -5.10
CA ILE A 506 16.82 -3.84 -4.44
C ILE A 506 17.17 -2.61 -5.31
N PRO A 507 16.17 -1.97 -5.94
CA PRO A 507 16.45 -0.83 -6.80
C PRO A 507 17.05 0.36 -6.03
N ALA A 508 17.86 1.16 -6.73
CA ALA A 508 18.59 2.29 -6.14
C ALA A 508 17.69 3.31 -5.42
N VAL A 509 16.45 3.51 -5.90
CA VAL A 509 15.46 4.38 -5.26
C VAL A 509 15.17 3.93 -3.83
N PHE A 510 14.84 2.65 -3.63
CA PHE A 510 14.54 2.08 -2.31
C PHE A 510 15.75 2.15 -1.39
N LEU A 511 16.96 1.92 -1.90
CA LEU A 511 18.20 2.09 -1.13
C LEU A 511 18.44 3.55 -0.72
N THR A 512 18.20 4.50 -1.61
CA THR A 512 18.35 5.93 -1.34
C THR A 512 17.37 6.37 -0.26
N LEU A 513 16.09 6.00 -0.39
CA LEU A 513 15.05 6.31 0.58
C LEU A 513 15.33 5.66 1.94
N SER A 514 15.75 4.39 1.95
CA SER A 514 16.15 3.68 3.18
C SER A 514 17.33 4.38 3.86
N THR A 515 18.32 4.83 3.09
CA THR A 515 19.47 5.57 3.60
C THR A 515 19.04 6.89 4.21
N LEU A 516 18.14 7.65 3.57
CA LEU A 516 17.61 8.90 4.11
C LEU A 516 16.86 8.69 5.44
N VAL A 517 16.05 7.63 5.54
CA VAL A 517 15.37 7.26 6.80
C VAL A 517 16.39 6.92 7.90
N LEU A 518 17.43 6.15 7.58
CA LEU A 518 18.49 5.80 8.54
C LEU A 518 19.31 7.02 8.99
N LEU A 519 19.65 7.92 8.07
CA LEU A 519 20.34 9.17 8.38
C LEU A 519 19.49 10.05 9.31
N LEU A 520 18.18 10.13 9.06
CA LEU A 520 17.25 10.85 9.89
C LEU A 520 17.10 10.21 11.28
N ALA A 521 17.04 8.88 11.37
CA ALA A 521 17.04 8.15 12.63
C ALA A 521 18.33 8.38 13.43
N PHE A 522 19.49 8.39 12.76
CA PHE A 522 20.78 8.70 13.37
C PHE A 522 20.86 10.16 13.86
N TYR A 523 20.30 11.10 13.10
CA TYR A 523 20.16 12.49 13.53
C TYR A 523 19.36 12.60 14.83
N TYR A 524 18.21 11.93 14.93
CA TYR A 524 17.39 11.94 16.14
C TYR A 524 18.04 11.21 17.32
N ARG A 525 18.86 10.18 17.08
CA ARG A 525 19.61 9.48 18.14
C ARG A 525 20.43 10.45 19.00
N ARG A 526 21.01 11.51 18.41
CA ARG A 526 21.76 12.55 19.16
C ARG A 526 20.91 13.32 20.17
N SER A 527 19.59 13.36 19.97
CA SER A 527 18.65 14.06 20.85
C SER A 527 18.14 13.19 22.00
N ILE A 528 18.37 11.88 21.96
CA ILE A 528 17.90 10.91 22.96
C ILE A 528 18.98 10.74 24.04
N SER A 529 18.60 10.85 25.31
CA SER A 529 19.54 10.66 26.43
C SER A 529 19.94 9.19 26.55
N THR A 530 21.25 8.91 26.58
CA THR A 530 21.81 7.54 26.68
C THR A 530 21.43 6.83 27.99
N SER A 531 21.04 7.57 29.03
CA SER A 531 20.63 7.01 30.32
C SER A 531 19.36 6.14 30.28
N HIS A 532 18.47 6.35 29.30
CA HIS A 532 17.20 5.61 29.18
C HIS A 532 17.27 4.42 28.20
N VAL A 533 18.34 4.27 27.43
CA VAL A 533 18.46 3.26 26.35
C VAL A 533 19.05 1.94 26.85
N ARG A 534 19.53 1.90 28.10
CA ARG A 534 20.44 0.85 28.60
C ARG A 534 19.76 -0.37 29.23
N GLN A 535 18.44 -0.39 29.46
CA GLN A 535 17.76 -1.53 30.10
C GLN A 535 16.66 -2.11 29.18
N SER A 536 16.92 -3.34 28.69
CA SER A 536 16.08 -4.22 27.82
C SER A 536 15.62 -3.68 26.47
N SER A 537 16.53 -3.13 25.67
CA SER A 537 16.24 -2.59 24.33
C SER A 537 16.14 -3.65 23.21
N LEU A 538 16.93 -4.72 23.27
CA LEU A 538 17.02 -5.68 22.15
C LEU A 538 15.73 -6.50 21.97
N PHE A 539 15.12 -6.97 23.07
CA PHE A 539 13.87 -7.73 23.02
C PHE A 539 12.75 -6.92 22.35
N PHE A 540 12.44 -5.73 22.87
CA PHE A 540 11.35 -4.91 22.32
C PHE A 540 11.62 -4.46 20.89
N PHE A 541 12.87 -4.11 20.57
CA PHE A 541 13.29 -3.76 19.23
C PHE A 541 13.09 -4.91 18.23
N ALA A 542 13.57 -6.11 18.58
CA ALA A 542 13.41 -7.29 17.73
C ALA A 542 11.93 -7.71 17.59
N MET A 543 11.14 -7.59 18.67
CA MET A 543 9.69 -7.80 18.61
C MET A 543 9.01 -6.84 17.62
N GLY A 544 9.41 -5.58 17.60
CA GLY A 544 8.86 -4.58 16.68
C GLY A 544 9.24 -4.85 15.24
N ALA A 545 10.51 -5.21 14.99
CA ALA A 545 10.99 -5.57 13.66
C ALA A 545 10.26 -6.80 13.10
N GLY A 546 10.11 -7.85 13.92
CA GLY A 546 9.35 -9.05 13.55
C GLY A 546 7.87 -8.77 13.32
N PHE A 547 7.25 -7.95 14.18
CA PHE A 547 5.83 -7.58 14.05
C PHE A 547 5.55 -6.83 12.75
N MET A 548 6.39 -5.85 12.39
CA MET A 548 6.19 -5.08 11.15
C MET A 548 6.25 -5.99 9.90
N LEU A 549 7.22 -6.92 9.84
CA LEU A 549 7.33 -7.88 8.75
C LEU A 549 6.13 -8.83 8.68
N LEU A 550 5.65 -9.27 9.85
CA LEU A 550 4.44 -10.10 9.94
C LEU A 550 3.21 -9.32 9.45
N GLU A 551 3.05 -8.08 9.88
CA GLU A 551 1.96 -7.20 9.44
C GLU A 551 1.94 -7.01 7.92
N THR A 552 3.09 -6.70 7.31
CA THR A 552 3.20 -6.60 5.85
C THR A 552 2.75 -7.89 5.16
N GLN A 553 3.14 -9.06 5.68
CA GLN A 553 2.70 -10.34 5.14
C GLN A 553 1.20 -10.53 5.23
N ILE A 554 0.60 -10.17 6.36
CA ILE A 554 -0.86 -10.27 6.57
C ILE A 554 -1.58 -9.40 5.56
N VAL A 555 -1.23 -8.12 5.45
CA VAL A 555 -1.87 -7.20 4.51
C VAL A 555 -1.68 -7.67 3.06
N SER A 556 -0.45 -8.06 2.69
CA SER A 556 -0.13 -8.54 1.33
C SER A 556 -0.85 -9.83 0.93
N ARG A 557 -1.09 -10.73 1.88
CA ARG A 557 -1.76 -12.01 1.62
C ARG A 557 -3.28 -11.88 1.66
N LEU A 558 -3.83 -11.08 2.57
CA LEU A 558 -5.28 -10.82 2.61
C LEU A 558 -5.74 -10.01 1.40
N ALA A 559 -4.89 -9.12 0.89
CA ALA A 559 -5.06 -8.43 -0.38
C ALA A 559 -5.42 -9.36 -1.55
N LEU A 560 -4.84 -10.57 -1.60
CA LEU A 560 -5.12 -11.55 -2.66
C LEU A 560 -6.55 -12.10 -2.65
N PHE A 561 -7.21 -12.09 -1.49
CA PHE A 561 -8.52 -12.69 -1.31
C PHE A 561 -9.64 -11.65 -1.27
N PHE A 562 -9.34 -10.50 -0.65
CA PHE A 562 -10.31 -9.45 -0.38
C PHE A 562 -10.11 -8.19 -1.22
N GLY A 563 -9.02 -8.12 -2.01
CA GLY A 563 -8.60 -6.91 -2.71
C GLY A 563 -7.86 -5.95 -1.78
N THR A 564 -7.45 -4.81 -2.33
CA THR A 564 -6.51 -3.86 -1.73
C THR A 564 -7.15 -2.48 -1.67
N THR A 565 -8.19 -2.36 -0.84
CA THR A 565 -8.84 -1.08 -0.60
C THR A 565 -8.41 -0.51 0.74
N TRP A 566 -8.56 0.80 0.93
CA TRP A 566 -8.37 1.40 2.26
C TRP A 566 -9.24 0.75 3.32
N GLN A 567 -10.42 0.26 2.94
CA GLN A 567 -11.33 -0.43 3.85
C GLN A 567 -10.80 -1.82 4.22
N VAL A 568 -10.31 -2.60 3.24
CA VAL A 568 -9.73 -3.92 3.50
C VAL A 568 -8.46 -3.78 4.35
N ASN A 569 -7.60 -2.82 4.04
CA ASN A 569 -6.41 -2.54 4.84
C ASN A 569 -6.79 -2.12 6.26
N SER A 570 -7.79 -1.24 6.42
CA SER A 570 -8.28 -0.83 7.75
C SER A 570 -8.86 -2.00 8.53
N VAL A 571 -9.58 -2.93 7.88
CA VAL A 571 -10.08 -4.16 8.51
C VAL A 571 -8.94 -5.07 8.94
N ALA A 572 -7.89 -5.23 8.10
CA ALA A 572 -6.72 -6.03 8.44
C ALA A 572 -5.98 -5.48 9.67
N ILE A 573 -5.72 -4.16 9.71
CA ILE A 573 -5.08 -3.51 10.85
C ILE A 573 -5.98 -3.59 12.09
N ALA A 574 -7.29 -3.37 11.94
CA ALA A 574 -8.26 -3.51 13.03
C ALA A 574 -8.28 -4.94 13.60
N ALA A 575 -8.17 -5.97 12.75
CA ALA A 575 -8.08 -7.37 13.18
C ALA A 575 -6.78 -7.64 13.95
N VAL A 576 -5.65 -7.11 13.47
CA VAL A 576 -4.35 -7.20 14.16
C VAL A 576 -4.42 -6.53 15.53
N LEU A 577 -4.91 -5.28 15.62
CA LEU A 577 -5.08 -4.58 16.89
C LEU A 577 -6.04 -5.30 17.84
N THR A 578 -7.14 -5.85 17.31
CA THR A 578 -8.08 -6.65 18.11
C THR A 578 -7.40 -7.88 18.69
N ALA A 579 -6.58 -8.60 17.90
CA ALA A 579 -5.80 -9.73 18.37
C ALA A 579 -4.81 -9.33 19.49
N LEU A 580 -4.18 -8.16 19.39
CA LEU A 580 -3.31 -7.62 20.43
C LEU A 580 -4.08 -7.25 21.71
N VAL A 581 -5.27 -6.64 21.60
CA VAL A 581 -6.14 -6.36 22.75
C VAL A 581 -6.58 -7.66 23.43
N VAL A 582 -6.97 -8.67 22.66
CA VAL A 582 -7.33 -10.00 23.19
C VAL A 582 -6.12 -10.64 23.88
N ALA A 583 -4.92 -10.53 23.32
CA ALA A 583 -3.69 -11.02 23.96
C ALA A 583 -3.43 -10.32 25.30
N ASN A 584 -3.61 -9.00 25.37
CA ASN A 584 -3.47 -8.25 26.63
C ASN A 584 -4.48 -8.73 27.69
N ILE A 585 -5.76 -8.92 27.32
CA ILE A 585 -6.81 -9.39 28.23
C ILE A 585 -6.49 -10.80 28.76
N VAL A 586 -6.04 -11.70 27.87
CA VAL A 586 -5.63 -13.06 28.25
C VAL A 586 -4.44 -13.01 29.21
N MET A 587 -3.45 -12.16 28.94
CA MET A 587 -2.28 -12.01 29.79
C MET A 587 -2.59 -11.37 31.14
N ASP A 588 -3.56 -10.45 31.21
CA ASP A 588 -4.03 -9.86 32.47
C ASP A 588 -4.67 -10.92 33.38
N LYS A 589 -5.51 -11.80 32.79
CA LYS A 589 -6.28 -12.81 33.53
C LYS A 589 -5.50 -14.08 33.87
N TYR A 590 -4.54 -14.50 33.03
CA TYR A 590 -3.91 -15.82 33.13
C TYR A 590 -2.37 -15.80 33.13
N SER A 591 -1.75 -14.68 33.50
CA SER A 591 -0.29 -14.46 33.44
C SER A 591 0.58 -15.61 34.00
N GLN A 592 0.13 -16.22 35.11
CA GLN A 592 0.86 -17.29 35.81
C GLN A 592 0.90 -18.63 35.05
N ARG A 593 0.02 -18.83 34.06
CA ARG A 593 -0.09 -20.13 33.35
C ARG A 593 0.83 -20.24 32.14
N PHE A 594 1.33 -19.12 31.61
CA PHE A 594 2.07 -19.13 30.35
C PHE A 594 3.57 -18.95 30.61
N ASN A 595 4.39 -19.93 30.25
CA ASN A 595 5.85 -19.75 30.22
C ASN A 595 6.25 -18.98 28.95
N ARG A 596 7.10 -17.96 29.08
CA ARG A 596 7.60 -17.14 27.95
C ARG A 596 8.22 -17.99 26.84
N TRP A 597 8.91 -19.08 27.19
CA TRP A 597 9.52 -19.98 26.20
C TRP A 597 8.48 -20.78 25.41
N TRP A 598 7.39 -21.21 26.04
CA TRP A 598 6.29 -21.89 25.33
C TRP A 598 5.53 -20.93 24.40
N ILE A 599 5.36 -19.66 24.79
CA ILE A 599 4.80 -18.63 23.90
C ILE A 599 5.70 -18.44 22.68
N LEU A 600 7.02 -18.32 22.87
CA LEU A 600 7.98 -18.16 21.78
C LEU A 600 8.01 -19.40 20.85
N VAL A 601 7.97 -20.61 21.39
CA VAL A 601 7.88 -21.85 20.61
C VAL A 601 6.57 -21.88 19.80
N GLY A 602 5.44 -21.53 20.42
CA GLY A 602 4.16 -21.42 19.73
C GLY A 602 4.17 -20.41 18.58
N LEU A 603 4.81 -19.26 18.79
CA LEU A 603 5.03 -18.25 17.74
C LEU A 603 5.85 -18.81 16.56
N GLN A 604 6.95 -19.51 16.84
CA GLN A 604 7.78 -20.08 15.76
C GLN A 604 7.06 -21.18 14.99
N ILE A 605 6.36 -22.07 15.70
CA ILE A 605 5.55 -23.11 15.07
C ILE A 605 4.48 -22.46 14.17
N ALA A 606 3.81 -21.40 14.63
CA ALA A 606 2.82 -20.70 13.83
C ALA A 606 3.42 -20.09 12.55
N LEU A 607 4.55 -19.39 12.65
CA LEU A 607 5.23 -18.79 11.49
C LEU A 607 5.71 -19.84 10.48
N ILE A 608 6.33 -20.93 10.96
CA ILE A 608 6.79 -22.03 10.11
C ILE A 608 5.59 -22.72 9.46
N SER A 609 4.49 -22.95 10.20
CA SER A 609 3.28 -23.57 9.66
C SER A 609 2.70 -22.74 8.51
N ILE A 610 2.57 -21.43 8.69
CA ILE A 610 2.08 -20.51 7.65
C ILE A 610 3.03 -20.50 6.44
N TYR A 611 4.34 -20.52 6.67
CA TYR A 611 5.32 -20.64 5.60
C TYR A 611 5.16 -21.96 4.81
N LEU A 612 4.78 -23.06 5.43
CA LEU A 612 4.62 -24.32 4.70
C LEU A 612 3.30 -24.41 3.91
N VAL A 613 2.26 -23.69 4.34
CA VAL A 613 0.95 -23.70 3.67
C VAL A 613 1.02 -23.10 2.27
N ARG A 614 0.44 -23.81 1.30
CA ARG A 614 0.24 -23.33 -0.09
C ARG A 614 -1.22 -22.96 -0.31
N PHE A 615 -1.61 -21.76 0.11
CA PHE A 615 -3.00 -21.29 0.06
C PHE A 615 -3.64 -21.38 -1.34
N ALA A 616 -2.85 -21.22 -2.41
CA ALA A 616 -3.31 -21.33 -3.80
C ALA A 616 -3.83 -22.73 -4.18
N ARG A 617 -3.52 -23.77 -3.39
CA ARG A 617 -3.95 -25.16 -3.66
C ARG A 617 -5.12 -25.62 -2.80
N ILE A 618 -5.63 -24.77 -1.90
CA ILE A 618 -6.75 -25.13 -1.03
C ILE A 618 -8.03 -25.00 -1.84
N PRO A 619 -8.77 -26.10 -2.09
CA PRO A 619 -10.06 -26.02 -2.77
C PRO A 619 -11.08 -25.36 -1.85
N GLY A 620 -11.83 -24.38 -2.35
CA GLY A 620 -12.87 -23.70 -1.58
C GLY A 620 -13.23 -22.33 -2.15
N SER A 621 -14.29 -21.72 -1.62
CA SER A 621 -14.65 -20.35 -1.98
C SER A 621 -13.56 -19.38 -1.52
N THR A 622 -13.32 -18.30 -2.28
CA THR A 622 -12.33 -17.27 -1.92
C THR A 622 -12.57 -16.70 -0.52
N LEU A 623 -13.84 -16.55 -0.13
CA LEU A 623 -14.22 -16.10 1.21
C LEU A 623 -13.79 -17.10 2.27
N ALA A 624 -14.05 -18.40 2.08
CA ALA A 624 -13.66 -19.42 3.04
C ALA A 624 -12.14 -19.55 3.16
N VAL A 625 -11.42 -19.59 2.02
CA VAL A 625 -9.95 -19.68 2.01
C VAL A 625 -9.31 -18.40 2.55
N GLY A 626 -9.86 -17.23 2.21
CA GLY A 626 -9.42 -15.94 2.72
C GLY A 626 -9.65 -15.78 4.22
N SER A 627 -10.82 -16.20 4.73
CA SER A 627 -11.12 -16.22 6.17
C SER A 627 -10.24 -17.21 6.93
N LEU A 628 -9.98 -18.39 6.36
CA LEU A 628 -9.03 -19.36 6.92
C LEU A 628 -7.62 -18.78 6.96
N ALA A 629 -7.17 -18.13 5.89
CA ALA A 629 -5.90 -17.43 5.84
C ALA A 629 -5.83 -16.35 6.93
N ALA A 630 -6.83 -15.48 7.03
CA ALA A 630 -6.91 -14.45 8.07
C ALA A 630 -6.81 -15.03 9.49
N GLY A 631 -7.54 -16.12 9.76
CA GLY A 631 -7.49 -16.82 11.04
C GLY A 631 -6.10 -17.39 11.34
N LEU A 632 -5.47 -18.06 10.36
CA LEU A 632 -4.11 -18.60 10.51
C LEU A 632 -3.08 -17.49 10.76
N PHE A 633 -3.17 -16.39 10.03
CA PHE A 633 -2.29 -15.23 10.18
C PHE A 633 -2.50 -14.46 11.50
N ALA A 634 -3.68 -14.55 12.11
CA ALA A 634 -3.94 -13.96 13.43
C ALA A 634 -3.24 -14.72 14.58
N VAL A 635 -2.96 -16.01 14.41
CA VAL A 635 -2.29 -16.85 15.42
C VAL A 635 -0.89 -16.32 15.82
N PRO A 636 0.07 -16.09 14.90
CA PRO A 636 1.36 -15.55 15.27
C PRO A 636 1.26 -14.14 15.86
N VAL A 637 0.33 -13.30 15.39
CA VAL A 637 0.07 -11.97 15.98
C VAL A 637 -0.36 -12.10 17.44
N PHE A 638 -1.27 -13.04 17.73
CA PHE A 638 -1.71 -13.31 19.09
C PHE A 638 -0.56 -13.79 19.99
N PHE A 639 0.26 -14.74 19.54
CA PHE A 639 1.42 -15.20 20.31
C PHE A 639 2.46 -14.09 20.52
N ALA A 640 2.76 -13.29 19.49
CA ALA A 640 3.64 -12.13 19.61
C ALA A 640 3.07 -11.10 20.61
N GLY A 641 1.76 -10.85 20.57
CA GLY A 641 1.05 -10.00 21.52
C GLY A 641 1.13 -10.50 22.95
N LEU A 642 0.96 -11.82 23.18
CA LEU A 642 1.12 -12.41 24.51
C LEU A 642 2.54 -12.20 25.05
N LEU A 643 3.55 -12.45 24.21
CA LEU A 643 4.96 -12.31 24.60
C LEU A 643 5.29 -10.84 24.94
N PHE A 644 4.82 -9.90 24.11
CA PHE A 644 4.97 -8.47 24.36
C PHE A 644 4.28 -8.05 25.66
N ALA A 645 3.00 -8.39 25.82
CA ALA A 645 2.18 -8.01 26.98
C ALA A 645 2.80 -8.47 28.31
N ARG A 646 3.35 -9.69 28.34
CA ARG A 646 4.02 -10.26 29.51
C ARG A 646 5.20 -9.41 29.96
N GLU A 647 6.12 -9.11 29.04
CA GLU A 647 7.37 -8.40 29.36
C GLU A 647 7.15 -6.89 29.52
N PHE A 648 6.14 -6.34 28.85
CA PHE A 648 5.75 -4.94 28.99
C PHE A 648 5.17 -4.66 30.39
N ARG A 649 4.46 -5.62 30.99
CA ARG A 649 3.93 -5.51 32.37
C ARG A 649 5.06 -5.33 33.39
N SER A 650 6.15 -6.07 33.25
CA SER A 650 7.29 -6.07 34.19
C SER A 650 8.34 -5.00 33.91
N THR A 651 8.25 -4.29 32.78
CA THR A 651 9.30 -3.36 32.36
C THR A 651 9.38 -2.11 33.26
N PRO A 652 10.57 -1.64 33.66
CA PRO A 652 10.72 -0.45 34.51
C PRO A 652 10.34 0.86 33.81
N SER A 653 10.53 0.96 32.48
CA SER A 653 10.19 2.15 31.68
C SER A 653 9.32 1.78 30.46
N PRO A 654 7.99 1.92 30.55
CA PRO A 654 7.07 1.73 29.42
C PRO A 654 7.44 2.56 28.19
N SER A 655 7.82 3.84 28.39
CA SER A 655 8.28 4.71 27.32
C SER A 655 9.49 4.16 26.55
N ALA A 656 10.51 3.65 27.26
CA ALA A 656 11.70 3.10 26.61
C ALA A 656 11.39 1.80 25.83
N ALA A 657 10.55 0.93 26.39
CA ALA A 657 10.11 -0.29 25.72
C ALA A 657 9.29 0.02 24.45
N LEU A 658 8.34 0.94 24.54
CA LEU A 658 7.53 1.36 23.39
C LEU A 658 8.39 2.03 22.32
N ALA A 659 9.32 2.91 22.72
CA ALA A 659 10.27 3.53 21.80
C ALA A 659 11.14 2.49 21.07
N ALA A 660 11.72 1.55 21.80
CA ALA A 660 12.52 0.47 21.20
C ALA A 660 11.69 -0.37 20.23
N ASN A 661 10.45 -0.70 20.60
CA ASN A 661 9.54 -1.47 19.76
C ASN A 661 9.19 -0.77 18.45
N VAL A 662 8.76 0.50 18.50
CA VAL A 662 8.41 1.25 17.29
C VAL A 662 9.63 1.52 16.42
N LEU A 663 10.79 1.83 17.00
CA LEU A 663 12.04 1.99 16.23
C LEU A 663 12.50 0.66 15.59
N GLY A 664 12.24 -0.47 16.26
CA GLY A 664 12.42 -1.80 15.70
C GLY A 664 11.51 -2.05 14.50
N ALA A 665 10.25 -1.64 14.59
CA ALA A 665 9.29 -1.72 13.49
C ALA A 665 9.77 -0.93 12.25
N VAL A 666 10.41 0.24 12.44
CA VAL A 666 11.05 0.98 11.33
C VAL A 666 12.11 0.12 10.63
N VAL A 667 12.96 -0.59 11.37
CA VAL A 667 13.94 -1.51 10.76
C VAL A 667 13.26 -2.69 10.07
N GLY A 668 12.23 -3.29 10.70
CA GLY A 668 11.43 -4.34 10.08
C GLY A 668 10.84 -3.93 8.74
N GLY A 669 10.25 -2.73 8.66
CA GLY A 669 9.69 -2.23 7.41
C GLY A 669 10.74 -1.82 6.36
N LEU A 670 11.94 -1.40 6.76
CA LEU A 670 13.06 -1.26 5.81
C LEU A 670 13.53 -2.62 5.27
N MET A 671 13.52 -3.66 6.11
CA MET A 671 13.86 -5.04 5.70
C MET A 671 12.82 -5.67 4.77
N GLU A 672 11.61 -5.12 4.70
CA GLU A 672 10.58 -5.53 3.73
C GLU A 672 11.11 -5.49 2.29
N ASN A 673 12.01 -4.54 1.98
CA ASN A 673 12.64 -4.42 0.66
C ASN A 673 13.38 -5.71 0.22
N LEU A 674 13.74 -6.61 1.13
CA LEU A 674 14.29 -7.92 0.78
C LEU A 674 13.32 -8.78 -0.02
N SER A 675 12.01 -8.55 0.09
CA SER A 675 11.00 -9.26 -0.72
C SER A 675 11.21 -9.07 -2.22
N LEU A 676 11.77 -7.92 -2.66
CA LEU A 676 12.14 -7.64 -4.05
C LEU A 676 13.22 -8.60 -4.58
N VAL A 677 14.00 -9.21 -3.69
CA VAL A 677 15.07 -10.16 -4.02
C VAL A 677 14.63 -11.60 -3.79
N VAL A 678 14.15 -11.92 -2.59
CA VAL A 678 13.91 -13.30 -2.15
C VAL A 678 12.46 -13.76 -2.28
N GLY A 679 11.53 -12.86 -2.63
CA GLY A 679 10.09 -13.13 -2.67
C GLY A 679 9.38 -12.80 -1.36
N LEU A 680 8.06 -12.67 -1.41
CA LEU A 680 7.21 -12.29 -0.29
C LEU A 680 7.24 -13.34 0.82
N LYS A 681 7.16 -14.63 0.48
CA LYS A 681 7.06 -15.71 1.45
C LYS A 681 8.29 -15.81 2.36
N ALA A 682 9.47 -15.45 1.86
CA ALA A 682 10.71 -15.46 2.63
C ALA A 682 10.72 -14.44 3.78
N LEU A 683 9.89 -13.38 3.73
CA LEU A 683 9.78 -12.41 4.82
C LEU A 683 9.32 -13.06 6.14
N LEU A 684 8.53 -14.14 6.09
CA LEU A 684 8.12 -14.89 7.29
C LEU A 684 9.31 -15.53 8.01
N LEU A 685 10.33 -15.98 7.27
CA LEU A 685 11.55 -16.55 7.86
C LEU A 685 12.42 -15.46 8.51
N ILE A 686 12.44 -14.26 7.91
CA ILE A 686 13.13 -13.10 8.48
C ILE A 686 12.42 -12.63 9.75
N ALA A 687 11.08 -12.60 9.75
CA ALA A 687 10.30 -12.33 10.96
C ALA A 687 10.57 -13.37 12.06
N ALA A 688 10.60 -14.66 11.70
CA ALA A 688 10.96 -15.74 12.63
C ALA A 688 12.35 -15.53 13.25
N LEU A 689 13.35 -15.12 12.45
CA LEU A 689 14.69 -14.79 12.94
C LEU A 689 14.65 -13.63 13.95
N PHE A 690 13.90 -12.56 13.68
CA PHE A 690 13.75 -11.46 14.63
C PHE A 690 13.11 -11.91 15.95
N TYR A 691 12.12 -12.79 15.91
CA TYR A 691 11.55 -13.35 17.13
C TYR A 691 12.51 -14.27 17.89
N LEU A 692 13.43 -14.97 17.21
CA LEU A 692 14.53 -15.68 17.88
C LEU A 692 15.49 -14.70 18.56
N VAL A 693 15.86 -13.60 17.89
CA VAL A 693 16.69 -12.53 18.48
C VAL A 693 16.00 -11.90 19.70
N ALA A 694 14.68 -11.72 19.66
CA ALA A 694 13.91 -11.32 20.83
C ALA A 694 14.08 -12.33 21.97
N GLY A 695 13.98 -13.63 21.68
CA GLY A 695 14.25 -14.71 22.64
C GLY A 695 15.65 -14.67 23.26
N ILE A 696 16.68 -14.28 22.50
CA ILE A 696 18.04 -14.06 23.03
C ILE A 696 18.05 -12.89 24.01
N GLY A 697 17.41 -11.77 23.64
CA GLY A 697 17.28 -10.60 24.51
C GLY A 697 16.58 -10.89 25.84
N LEU A 698 15.73 -11.92 25.90
CA LEU A 698 15.12 -12.39 27.16
C LEU A 698 16.11 -13.14 28.07
N ARG A 699 17.11 -13.84 27.51
CA ARG A 699 18.12 -14.58 28.30
C ARG A 699 19.07 -13.62 28.99
N ASP A 700 19.56 -12.63 28.26
CA ASP A 700 20.53 -11.66 28.79
C ASP A 700 19.95 -10.84 29.95
N ALA A 701 18.63 -10.57 29.92
CA ALA A 701 17.93 -9.92 31.03
C ALA A 701 17.88 -10.81 32.29
N ALA A 702 17.63 -12.12 32.14
CA ALA A 702 17.55 -13.05 33.26
C ALA A 702 18.92 -13.29 33.92
N THR A 703 20.01 -13.35 33.15
CA THR A 703 21.37 -13.49 33.68
C THR A 703 21.86 -12.21 34.38
N SER A 704 21.36 -11.05 33.96
CA SER A 704 21.67 -9.76 34.60
C SER A 704 21.03 -9.66 35.99
N GLU A 705 19.78 -10.09 36.14
CA GLU A 705 19.10 -10.14 37.45
C GLU A 705 19.78 -11.11 38.41
N SER A 706 20.20 -12.30 37.95
CA SER A 706 20.90 -13.28 38.82
C SER A 706 22.27 -12.80 39.29
N THR A 707 23.00 -12.05 38.46
CA THR A 707 24.33 -11.53 38.80
C THR A 707 24.24 -10.39 39.82
N ILE A 708 23.21 -9.54 39.71
CA ILE A 708 22.97 -8.44 40.69
C ILE A 708 22.59 -9.02 42.05
N LEU A 709 21.68 -10.00 42.09
CA LEU A 709 21.25 -10.67 43.32
C LEU A 709 22.41 -11.38 44.05
N ASN A 710 23.30 -12.06 43.32
CA ASN A 710 24.48 -12.69 43.91
C ASN A 710 25.48 -11.66 44.46
N SER A 711 25.69 -10.53 43.76
CA SER A 711 26.60 -9.47 44.22
C SER A 711 26.11 -8.70 45.46
N THR A 712 24.79 -8.67 45.69
CA THR A 712 24.19 -8.09 46.91
C THR A 712 24.22 -9.06 48.10
N SER A 713 24.30 -10.37 47.86
CA SER A 713 24.44 -11.35 48.95
C SER A 713 25.86 -11.47 49.50
N GLU A 714 26.88 -11.00 48.77
CA GLU A 714 28.29 -11.00 49.22
C GLU A 714 28.71 -9.71 49.95
N ARG A 715 27.79 -8.81 50.29
CA ARG A 715 28.06 -7.56 51.04
C ARG A 715 27.20 -7.39 52.28
N GLU A 716 27.07 -8.43 53.10
CA GLU A 716 26.81 -8.23 54.53
C GLU A 716 28.15 -8.31 55.28
N PRO A 717 28.59 -7.24 55.96
CA PRO A 717 29.72 -7.31 56.86
C PRO A 717 29.27 -8.00 58.15
N ASP A 718 29.76 -9.22 58.37
CA ASP A 718 29.73 -9.84 59.69
C ASP A 718 30.54 -9.00 60.69
N THR A 719 30.02 -8.96 61.92
CA THR A 719 30.62 -8.53 63.19
C THR A 719 30.36 -7.08 63.66
N VAL A 720 29.32 -6.98 64.49
CA VAL A 720 29.24 -6.05 65.63
C VAL A 720 29.42 -6.85 66.92
N ALA A 721 30.25 -6.28 67.81
CA ALA A 721 30.39 -6.49 69.25
C ALA A 721 31.18 -7.72 69.75
N ASP A 722 32.35 -7.44 70.33
CA ASP A 722 32.58 -7.77 71.74
C ASP A 722 33.50 -6.73 72.41
N SER A 723 33.20 -6.49 73.68
CA SER A 723 33.79 -5.54 74.63
C SER A 723 35.27 -5.75 74.95
N VAL A 724 36.04 -4.65 75.00
CA VAL A 724 36.96 -4.17 76.07
C VAL A 724 37.78 -3.00 75.53
#